data_AF-A0A085WVU0-F1
#
_entry.id   AF-A0A085WVU0-F1
#
_cell.length_a   1.000
_cell.length_b   1.000
_cell.length_c   1.000
_cell.angle_alpha   90.00
_cell.angle_beta   90.00
_cell.angle_gamma   90.00
#
_symmetry.space_group_name_H-M   'P 1'
#
loop_
_entity.id
_entity.type
_entity.pdbx_description
1 polymer ?
#
loop_
_entity_poly.entity_id
_entity_poly.type
_entity_poly.pdbx_seq_one_letter_code
_entity_poly.pdbx_strand_id
1 'polypeptide(L)'
;MGTLKLLLQVAFRNLFKSWVNVIIGGIIFFATFLVVTGGALLDSVDSSMSRSIIGSIAGHIQVYSEKSKEELALFVTMGGEADVAAMDSFSPIKAALEKHPNVKTVVPMGANGALITSGNTVDLTLARLRGLYRKNAEEGDTPERRAQIDSLKAHVRHLAELLEAEKATRTKLVREETLDPAEVAALAKARSEEFWAGFDKDPFGSLEFLENQLAPQVADGDLLYIRYVGTDLDAFQKSFDRMQIIDGTAVPQGKRGMLLSKYFYEEFLKLKSARRMDLIKEALETKQKTIASDPLLQRYVKENSTQPREIVYQLDPMKSQQAVSRLQDILQSKETDLSKLVSQFLTVTDENFDTRYKQYYEQLVPLLDLYRLKMGDTITITAFSRTGYVQSVNVPIYGTYQFSGLEKSPLAGSANLMDLVSFRELYGYLTEEKKEEIALLKQKSGAAEVKRENAEEALFGEAAPSTLVADATPGLINENEQITSTGAALRNEDLLKRVYSQKEIEEGMVLSSAIILKDPEKLETTLSELGKSQELKDLKLRVVSWQKAAGLIGQFVLMMRMVLWGIIVILFVVILAIINNAVMMATLQRVREVGTMRAIGAQRSFILAMVMLETVVLGAVFGGLGAGAGSALIRWLGKVGIPAGTEELYFFFSGPRLLPTLSASNIVVAFILVVGVSLFSTFYPAFMATRVSPVTAMQTDE
;
A
#
# COMPACT_ATOMS: atom_id res chain seq x y z
N MET A 1 4.42 -64.23 10.96
CA MET A 1 3.29 -63.48 11.53
C MET A 1 3.20 -63.54 13.06
N GLY A 2 3.57 -64.64 13.74
CA GLY A 2 3.45 -64.75 15.21
C GLY A 2 4.32 -63.77 16.03
N THR A 3 5.57 -63.53 15.60
CA THR A 3 6.52 -62.67 16.33
C THR A 3 6.13 -61.19 16.31
N LEU A 4 5.72 -60.65 15.17
CA LEU A 4 5.24 -59.27 15.04
C LEU A 4 3.95 -59.03 15.84
N LYS A 5 3.01 -59.98 15.80
CA LYS A 5 1.76 -59.93 16.57
C LYS A 5 2.03 -59.92 18.08
N LEU A 6 2.98 -60.75 18.53
CA LEU A 6 3.40 -60.79 19.93
C LEU A 6 4.06 -59.48 20.36
N LEU A 7 4.98 -58.92 19.54
CA LEU A 7 5.62 -57.63 19.82
C LEU A 7 4.60 -56.48 19.91
N LEU A 8 3.62 -56.44 19.00
CA LEU A 8 2.53 -55.46 19.03
C LEU A 8 1.66 -55.60 20.29
N GLN A 9 1.27 -56.81 20.66
CA GLN A 9 0.49 -57.05 21.88
C GLN A 9 1.24 -56.61 23.14
N VAL A 10 2.55 -56.89 23.21
CA VAL A 10 3.41 -56.43 24.32
C VAL A 10 3.48 -54.90 24.33
N ALA A 11 3.68 -54.26 23.18
CA ALA A 11 3.76 -52.80 23.08
C ALA A 11 2.46 -52.10 23.55
N PHE A 12 1.30 -52.57 23.09
CA PHE A 12 0.01 -52.01 23.52
C PHE A 12 -0.26 -52.23 25.01
N ARG A 13 0.08 -53.42 25.56
CA ARG A 13 -0.05 -53.68 27.00
C ARG A 13 0.84 -52.75 27.83
N ASN A 14 2.03 -52.46 27.33
CA ASN A 14 3.02 -51.67 28.06
C ASN A 14 2.76 -50.15 27.97
N LEU A 15 1.84 -49.68 27.11
CA LEU A 15 1.55 -48.27 26.87
C LEU A 15 1.19 -47.49 28.15
N PHE A 16 0.33 -48.07 28.98
CA PHE A 16 -0.18 -47.44 30.22
C PHE A 16 0.34 -48.11 31.50
N LYS A 17 1.28 -49.06 31.39
CA LYS A 17 1.81 -49.81 32.53
C LYS A 17 2.79 -48.98 33.40
N SER A 18 3.42 -47.95 32.84
CA SER A 18 4.37 -47.08 33.55
C SER A 18 4.01 -45.60 33.36
N TRP A 19 4.13 -44.83 34.43
CA TRP A 19 4.00 -43.37 34.42
C TRP A 19 5.01 -42.70 33.46
N VAL A 20 6.19 -43.30 33.28
CA VAL A 20 7.22 -42.79 32.36
C VAL A 20 6.75 -42.86 30.90
N ASN A 21 6.02 -43.92 30.52
CA ASN A 21 5.47 -44.06 29.17
C ASN A 21 4.38 -43.01 28.90
N VAL A 22 3.62 -42.62 29.93
CA VAL A 22 2.63 -41.53 29.85
C VAL A 22 3.32 -40.17 29.70
N ILE A 23 4.44 -39.93 30.38
CA ILE A 23 5.25 -38.71 30.21
C ILE A 23 5.78 -38.61 28.78
N ILE A 24 6.39 -39.69 28.27
CA ILE A 24 6.90 -39.77 26.88
C ILE A 24 5.75 -39.50 25.89
N GLY A 25 4.61 -40.17 26.10
CA GLY A 25 3.40 -39.95 25.31
C GLY A 25 2.91 -38.50 25.35
N GLY A 26 2.88 -37.86 26.53
CA GLY A 26 2.49 -36.46 26.69
C GLY A 26 3.40 -35.49 25.95
N ILE A 27 4.71 -35.76 25.92
CA ILE A 27 5.67 -34.96 25.15
C ILE A 27 5.44 -35.12 23.66
N ILE A 28 5.26 -36.35 23.18
CA ILE A 28 4.95 -36.64 21.76
C ILE A 28 3.63 -35.96 21.35
N PHE A 29 2.61 -36.03 22.21
CA PHE A 29 1.33 -35.36 22.01
C PHE A 29 1.52 -33.86 21.84
N PHE A 30 2.20 -33.21 22.80
CA PHE A 30 2.41 -31.76 22.78
C PHE A 30 3.27 -31.32 21.59
N ALA A 31 4.32 -32.08 21.28
CA ALA A 31 5.16 -31.87 20.11
C ALA A 31 4.36 -31.91 18.81
N THR A 32 3.56 -32.96 18.62
CA THR A 32 2.74 -33.11 17.40
C THR A 32 1.68 -32.03 17.32
N PHE A 33 1.02 -31.72 18.44
CA PHE A 33 0.07 -30.62 18.54
C PHE A 33 0.69 -29.29 18.10
N LEU A 34 1.88 -28.95 18.62
CA LEU A 34 2.55 -27.68 18.32
C LEU A 34 3.00 -27.61 16.86
N VAL A 35 3.54 -28.70 16.31
CA VAL A 35 3.99 -28.74 14.90
C VAL A 35 2.80 -28.63 13.95
N VAL A 36 1.69 -29.33 14.23
CA VAL A 36 0.46 -29.24 13.41
C VAL A 36 -0.15 -27.84 13.48
N THR A 37 -0.29 -27.27 14.67
CA THR A 37 -0.89 -25.94 14.84
C THR A 37 0.01 -24.84 14.27
N GLY A 38 1.31 -24.86 14.59
CA GLY A 38 2.28 -23.91 14.09
C GLY A 38 2.44 -23.96 12.57
N GLY A 39 2.54 -25.16 11.99
CA GLY A 39 2.62 -25.35 10.54
C GLY A 39 1.36 -24.87 9.82
N ALA A 40 0.17 -25.20 10.34
CA ALA A 40 -1.09 -24.74 9.75
C ALA A 40 -1.24 -23.21 9.83
N LEU A 41 -0.88 -22.57 10.95
CA LEU A 41 -0.91 -21.12 11.08
C LEU A 41 0.06 -20.45 10.09
N LEU A 42 1.28 -20.98 9.97
CA LEU A 42 2.29 -20.44 9.05
C LEU A 42 1.83 -20.51 7.59
N ASP A 43 1.33 -21.65 7.15
CA ASP A 43 0.84 -21.82 5.78
C ASP A 43 -0.41 -20.96 5.51
N SER A 44 -1.23 -20.75 6.53
CA SER A 44 -2.39 -19.85 6.41
C SER A 44 -1.96 -18.40 6.23
N VAL A 45 -0.94 -17.95 6.96
CA VAL A 45 -0.35 -16.61 6.78
C VAL A 45 0.27 -16.49 5.39
N ASP A 46 1.06 -17.47 4.95
CA ASP A 46 1.68 -17.47 3.62
C ASP A 46 0.62 -17.41 2.50
N SER A 47 -0.43 -18.23 2.61
CA SER A 47 -1.56 -18.24 1.66
C SER A 47 -2.33 -16.91 1.66
N SER A 48 -2.61 -16.32 2.83
CA SER A 48 -3.26 -15.01 2.92
C SER A 48 -2.38 -13.90 2.35
N MET A 49 -1.09 -13.89 2.66
CA MET A 49 -0.16 -12.91 2.12
C MET A 49 -0.03 -13.01 0.61
N SER A 50 0.09 -14.24 0.09
CA SER A 50 0.08 -14.51 -1.34
C SER A 50 -1.16 -13.92 -2.00
N ARG A 51 -2.36 -14.16 -1.45
CA ARG A 51 -3.60 -13.55 -1.94
C ARG A 51 -3.58 -12.02 -1.90
N SER A 52 -3.00 -11.40 -0.88
CA SER A 52 -2.93 -9.95 -0.76
C SER A 52 -1.98 -9.33 -1.78
N ILE A 53 -0.79 -9.91 -1.93
CA ILE A 53 0.27 -9.40 -2.79
C ILE A 53 -0.05 -9.66 -4.27
N ILE A 54 -0.41 -10.90 -4.61
CA ILE A 54 -0.74 -11.30 -5.99
C ILE A 54 -1.98 -10.56 -6.47
N GLY A 55 -3.03 -10.51 -5.64
CA GLY A 55 -4.31 -9.91 -5.99
C GLY A 55 -4.33 -8.37 -5.95
N SER A 56 -3.24 -7.70 -5.56
CA SER A 56 -3.13 -6.24 -5.58
C SER A 56 -2.35 -5.74 -6.80
N ILE A 57 -1.04 -5.51 -6.69
CA ILE A 57 -0.22 -4.95 -7.78
C ILE A 57 0.89 -5.90 -8.27
N ALA A 58 1.15 -7.01 -7.57
CA ALA A 58 2.30 -7.85 -7.90
C ALA A 58 2.04 -8.86 -9.02
N GLY A 59 0.83 -9.42 -9.10
CA GLY A 59 0.60 -10.61 -9.91
C GLY A 59 1.42 -11.81 -9.38
N HIS A 60 1.48 -12.89 -10.14
CA HIS A 60 2.12 -14.12 -9.68
C HIS A 60 3.64 -14.09 -9.83
N ILE A 61 4.11 -13.54 -10.95
CA ILE A 61 5.52 -13.40 -11.31
C ILE A 61 5.71 -11.98 -11.84
N GLN A 62 6.88 -11.39 -11.58
CA GLN A 62 7.28 -10.10 -12.13
C GLN A 62 8.49 -10.25 -13.02
N VAL A 63 8.53 -9.45 -14.09
CA VAL A 63 9.65 -9.38 -15.02
C VAL A 63 10.12 -7.94 -15.13
N TYR A 64 11.42 -7.74 -15.06
CA TYR A 64 12.05 -6.42 -15.18
C TYR A 64 13.46 -6.54 -15.78
N SER A 65 14.06 -5.42 -16.15
CA SER A 65 15.37 -5.40 -16.83
C SER A 65 16.50 -5.92 -15.94
N GLU A 66 17.38 -6.76 -16.48
CA GLU A 66 18.60 -7.23 -15.83
C GLU A 66 19.61 -6.09 -15.61
N LYS A 67 19.49 -4.99 -16.37
CA LYS A 67 20.33 -3.80 -16.24
C LYS A 67 19.98 -2.94 -15.01
N SER A 68 18.96 -3.33 -14.24
CA SER A 68 18.51 -2.59 -13.05
C SER A 68 19.56 -2.59 -11.95
N LYS A 69 19.75 -1.43 -11.31
CA LYS A 69 20.71 -1.29 -10.21
C LYS A 69 20.17 -1.92 -8.94
N GLU A 70 18.88 -1.79 -8.71
CA GLU A 70 18.18 -2.30 -7.54
C GLU A 70 17.25 -3.46 -7.90
N GLU A 71 16.86 -4.24 -6.88
CA GLU A 71 15.83 -5.24 -7.03
C GLU A 71 14.45 -4.59 -7.05
N LEU A 72 13.53 -5.14 -7.85
CA LEU A 72 12.16 -4.64 -7.91
C LEU A 72 11.48 -4.78 -6.55
N ALA A 73 10.95 -3.68 -6.02
CA ALA A 73 10.17 -3.63 -4.79
C ALA A 73 8.86 -2.87 -5.03
N LEU A 74 7.76 -3.59 -5.14
CA LEU A 74 6.46 -3.02 -5.50
C LEU A 74 5.73 -2.33 -4.34
N PHE A 75 6.08 -2.68 -3.11
CA PHE A 75 5.50 -2.10 -1.90
C PHE A 75 6.61 -1.43 -1.11
N VAL A 76 6.71 -0.11 -1.22
CA VAL A 76 7.72 0.68 -0.54
C VAL A 76 7.12 1.28 0.72
N THR A 77 7.78 1.11 1.86
CA THR A 77 7.39 1.73 3.14
C THR A 77 8.32 2.88 3.55
N MET A 78 9.58 2.92 3.09
CA MET A 78 10.56 3.99 3.38
C MET A 78 11.67 3.98 2.29
N GLY A 79 12.02 5.13 1.70
CA GLY A 79 13.24 5.28 0.87
C GLY A 79 13.07 5.64 -0.62
N GLY A 80 11.83 5.75 -1.13
CA GLY A 80 11.56 6.01 -2.55
C GLY A 80 11.45 4.72 -3.38
N GLU A 81 11.12 4.88 -4.65
CA GLU A 81 10.94 3.74 -5.57
C GLU A 81 12.27 3.16 -6.03
N ALA A 82 12.32 1.85 -6.27
CA ALA A 82 13.55 1.17 -6.67
C ALA A 82 14.09 1.67 -8.03
N ASP A 83 15.40 1.87 -8.16
CA ASP A 83 16.06 2.26 -9.43
C ASP A 83 16.13 1.07 -10.41
N VAL A 84 14.98 0.81 -11.04
CA VAL A 84 14.78 -0.22 -12.06
C VAL A 84 15.11 0.34 -13.45
N ALA A 85 15.83 -0.44 -14.26
CA ALA A 85 16.13 -0.06 -15.63
C ALA A 85 14.89 -0.22 -16.52
N ALA A 86 14.62 0.79 -17.33
CA ALA A 86 13.56 0.76 -18.32
C ALA A 86 13.79 -0.30 -19.39
N MET A 87 12.69 -0.84 -19.89
CA MET A 87 12.64 -1.75 -21.03
C MET A 87 12.00 -1.01 -22.19
N ASP A 88 12.73 -0.87 -23.30
CA ASP A 88 12.40 0.10 -24.36
C ASP A 88 11.06 -0.17 -25.07
N SER A 89 10.64 -1.45 -25.16
CA SER A 89 9.36 -1.83 -25.75
C SER A 89 8.75 -3.03 -25.03
N PHE A 90 7.46 -2.95 -24.71
CA PHE A 90 6.74 -4.02 -24.03
C PHE A 90 6.25 -5.12 -24.99
N SER A 91 5.93 -4.78 -26.24
CA SER A 91 5.42 -5.73 -27.24
C SER A 91 6.26 -7.03 -27.40
N PRO A 92 7.60 -6.99 -27.60
CA PRO A 92 8.40 -8.22 -27.70
C PRO A 92 8.44 -9.02 -26.39
N ILE A 93 8.37 -8.33 -25.25
CA ILE A 93 8.37 -8.95 -23.92
C ILE A 93 7.07 -9.73 -23.71
N LYS A 94 5.93 -9.09 -23.98
CA LYS A 94 4.60 -9.72 -23.92
C LYS A 94 4.55 -10.96 -24.82
N ALA A 95 4.98 -10.82 -26.08
CA ALA A 95 4.98 -11.92 -27.04
C ALA A 95 5.85 -13.11 -26.60
N ALA A 96 7.02 -12.87 -26.00
CA ALA A 96 7.89 -13.93 -25.49
C ALA A 96 7.28 -14.65 -24.27
N LEU A 97 6.65 -13.91 -23.36
CA LEU A 97 6.08 -14.44 -22.12
C LEU A 97 4.76 -15.20 -22.34
N GLU A 98 3.86 -14.69 -23.18
CA GLU A 98 2.55 -15.29 -23.43
C GLU A 98 2.61 -16.60 -24.25
N LYS A 99 3.75 -16.92 -24.87
CA LYS A 99 4.00 -18.24 -25.47
C LYS A 99 3.94 -19.38 -24.44
N HIS A 100 4.22 -19.09 -23.18
CA HIS A 100 4.26 -20.12 -22.14
C HIS A 100 2.85 -20.64 -21.81
N PRO A 101 2.62 -21.96 -21.77
CA PRO A 101 1.26 -22.52 -21.64
C PRO A 101 0.54 -22.09 -20.36
N ASN A 102 1.28 -21.89 -19.26
CA ASN A 102 0.74 -21.47 -17.98
C ASN A 102 0.55 -19.94 -17.82
N VAL A 103 1.00 -19.13 -18.78
CA VAL A 103 0.80 -17.68 -18.73
C VAL A 103 -0.60 -17.35 -19.25
N LYS A 104 -1.40 -16.64 -18.45
CA LYS A 104 -2.74 -16.17 -18.80
C LYS A 104 -2.68 -14.85 -19.55
N THR A 105 -1.91 -13.90 -19.02
CA THR A 105 -1.73 -12.54 -19.57
C THR A 105 -0.54 -11.88 -18.91
N VAL A 106 0.02 -10.86 -19.57
CA VAL A 106 1.09 -10.01 -19.04
C VAL A 106 0.60 -8.57 -19.00
N VAL A 107 0.72 -7.94 -17.84
CA VAL A 107 0.29 -6.56 -17.59
C VAL A 107 1.54 -5.66 -17.44
N PRO A 108 1.71 -4.64 -18.30
CA PRO A 108 2.84 -3.71 -18.22
C PRO A 108 2.70 -2.75 -17.03
N MET A 109 3.80 -2.44 -16.35
CA MET A 109 3.79 -1.62 -15.12
C MET A 109 5.01 -0.71 -14.99
N GLY A 110 4.85 0.36 -14.22
CA GLY A 110 5.93 1.17 -13.67
C GLY A 110 5.44 1.98 -12.48
N ALA A 111 6.18 1.94 -11.37
CA ALA A 111 5.83 2.70 -10.17
C ALA A 111 6.75 3.93 -10.05
N ASN A 112 6.18 5.07 -9.65
CA ASN A 112 6.94 6.25 -9.30
C ASN A 112 6.18 7.11 -8.26
N GLY A 113 6.86 8.08 -7.67
CA GLY A 113 6.29 9.12 -6.83
C GLY A 113 6.25 10.48 -7.51
N ALA A 114 5.29 11.31 -7.13
CA ALA A 114 5.22 12.72 -7.53
C ALA A 114 4.72 13.57 -6.38
N LEU A 115 4.96 14.87 -6.51
CA LEU A 115 4.29 15.87 -5.71
C LEU A 115 3.09 16.40 -6.50
N ILE A 116 1.96 16.48 -5.83
CA ILE A 116 0.79 17.22 -6.30
C ILE A 116 0.55 18.39 -5.37
N THR A 117 0.21 19.53 -5.95
CA THR A 117 -0.28 20.68 -5.19
C THR A 117 -1.80 20.59 -5.18
N SER A 118 -2.39 20.42 -3.98
CA SER A 118 -3.86 20.41 -3.86
C SER A 118 -4.49 21.81 -4.01
N GLY A 119 -3.66 22.85 -4.16
CA GLY A 119 -4.08 24.25 -4.07
C GLY A 119 -4.44 24.62 -2.64
N ASN A 120 -4.33 25.91 -2.31
CA ASN A 120 -4.85 26.45 -1.06
C ASN A 120 -6.35 26.82 -1.23
N THR A 121 -7.07 27.18 -0.16
CA THR A 121 -8.52 27.49 -0.28
C THR A 121 -8.79 28.68 -1.21
N VAL A 122 -7.88 29.66 -1.24
CA VAL A 122 -7.96 30.80 -2.16
C VAL A 122 -7.76 30.35 -3.60
N ASP A 123 -6.74 29.54 -3.90
CA ASP A 123 -6.50 28.97 -5.24
C ASP A 123 -7.73 28.24 -5.77
N LEU A 124 -8.32 27.37 -4.95
CA LEU A 124 -9.50 26.59 -5.32
C LEU A 124 -10.71 27.49 -5.62
N THR A 125 -10.88 28.55 -4.84
CA THR A 125 -11.96 29.53 -5.02
C THR A 125 -11.75 30.35 -6.29
N LEU A 126 -10.51 30.80 -6.54
CA LEU A 126 -10.12 31.57 -7.73
C LEU A 126 -10.20 30.71 -9.00
N ALA A 127 -9.81 29.44 -8.94
CA ALA A 127 -9.94 28.51 -10.06
C ALA A 127 -11.40 28.29 -10.48
N ARG A 128 -12.32 28.17 -9.51
CA ARG A 128 -13.77 28.10 -9.78
C ARG A 128 -14.28 29.39 -10.40
N LEU A 129 -13.86 30.54 -9.85
CA LEU A 129 -14.23 31.85 -10.36
C LEU A 129 -13.77 32.01 -11.82
N ARG A 130 -12.51 31.67 -12.12
CA ARG A 130 -11.96 31.64 -13.49
C ARG A 130 -12.77 30.73 -14.42
N GLY A 131 -13.13 29.53 -13.95
CA GLY A 131 -13.94 28.58 -14.71
C GLY A 131 -15.32 29.14 -15.09
N LEU A 132 -15.99 29.85 -14.17
CA LEU A 132 -17.27 30.50 -14.46
C LEU A 132 -17.12 31.65 -15.46
N TYR A 133 -16.06 32.45 -15.37
CA TYR A 133 -15.78 33.50 -16.35
C TYR A 133 -15.47 32.94 -17.74
N ARG A 134 -14.73 31.83 -17.82
CA ARG A 134 -14.49 31.14 -19.11
C ARG A 134 -15.79 30.61 -19.71
N LYS A 135 -16.65 29.97 -18.92
CA LYS A 135 -17.98 29.55 -19.38
C LYS A 135 -18.87 30.71 -19.81
N ASN A 136 -18.81 31.85 -19.11
CA ASN A 136 -19.54 33.05 -19.53
C ASN A 136 -19.05 33.57 -20.89
N ALA A 137 -17.75 33.45 -21.18
CA ALA A 137 -17.19 33.82 -22.49
C ALA A 137 -17.62 32.85 -23.60
N GLU A 138 -17.78 31.55 -23.30
CA GLU A 138 -18.14 30.51 -24.29
C GLU A 138 -19.66 30.38 -24.50
N GLU A 139 -20.44 30.36 -23.43
CA GLU A 139 -21.88 30.02 -23.42
C GLU A 139 -22.78 31.25 -23.19
N GLY A 140 -22.21 32.43 -22.96
CA GLY A 140 -22.95 33.65 -22.60
C GLY A 140 -23.37 33.69 -21.13
N ASP A 141 -23.75 34.88 -20.65
CA ASP A 141 -23.96 35.14 -19.22
C ASP A 141 -25.39 34.78 -18.76
N THR A 142 -25.52 34.22 -17.55
CA THR A 142 -26.82 33.80 -16.96
C THR A 142 -27.00 34.37 -15.55
N PRO A 143 -28.24 34.69 -15.11
CA PRO A 143 -28.49 35.20 -13.76
C PRO A 143 -27.97 34.28 -12.65
N GLU A 144 -28.06 32.97 -12.86
CA GLU A 144 -27.57 31.95 -11.93
C GLU A 144 -26.04 31.97 -11.82
N ARG A 145 -25.32 32.07 -12.94
CA ARG A 145 -23.85 32.17 -12.93
C ARG A 145 -23.37 33.51 -12.37
N ARG A 146 -24.08 34.62 -12.61
CA ARG A 146 -23.77 35.90 -11.93
C ARG A 146 -23.84 35.75 -10.41
N ALA A 147 -24.91 35.15 -9.89
CA ALA A 147 -25.05 34.93 -8.46
C ALA A 147 -23.92 34.06 -7.89
N GLN A 148 -23.47 33.04 -8.63
CA GLN A 148 -22.31 32.21 -8.24
C GLN A 148 -20.99 33.00 -8.28
N ILE A 149 -20.77 33.79 -9.32
CA ILE A 149 -19.59 34.68 -9.43
C ILE A 149 -19.57 35.66 -8.26
N ASP A 150 -20.66 36.34 -7.99
CA ASP A 150 -20.76 37.32 -6.90
C ASP A 150 -20.54 36.68 -5.52
N SER A 151 -21.08 35.47 -5.32
CA SER A 151 -20.84 34.67 -4.12
C SER A 151 -19.36 34.33 -3.95
N LEU A 152 -18.69 33.86 -5.00
CA LEU A 152 -17.26 33.54 -4.96
C LEU A 152 -16.39 34.79 -4.77
N LYS A 153 -16.72 35.92 -5.40
CA LYS A 153 -16.04 37.20 -5.14
C LYS A 153 -16.17 37.62 -3.68
N ALA A 154 -17.37 37.54 -3.11
CA ALA A 154 -17.61 37.83 -1.70
C ALA A 154 -16.84 36.87 -0.78
N HIS A 155 -16.68 35.60 -1.17
CA HIS A 155 -15.86 34.64 -0.45
C HIS A 155 -14.37 35.02 -0.47
N VAL A 156 -13.81 35.37 -1.63
CA VAL A 156 -12.41 35.81 -1.72
C VAL A 156 -12.16 37.09 -0.91
N ARG A 157 -13.09 38.05 -0.94
CA ARG A 157 -13.07 39.24 -0.07
C ARG A 157 -12.99 38.86 1.40
N HIS A 158 -13.88 37.96 1.83
CA HIS A 158 -13.92 37.51 3.20
C HIS A 158 -12.64 36.77 3.62
N LEU A 159 -12.08 35.95 2.74
CA LEU A 159 -10.79 35.30 2.96
C LEU A 159 -9.67 36.33 3.20
N ALA A 160 -9.60 37.38 2.40
CA ALA A 160 -8.63 38.46 2.58
C ALA A 160 -8.77 39.17 3.94
N GLU A 161 -10.00 39.38 4.43
CA GLU A 161 -10.25 39.93 5.77
C GLU A 161 -9.78 39.00 6.89
N LEU A 162 -10.06 37.69 6.77
CA LEU A 162 -9.63 36.68 7.72
C LEU A 162 -8.09 36.57 7.78
N LEU A 163 -7.43 36.61 6.62
CA LEU A 163 -5.97 36.60 6.50
C LEU A 163 -5.33 37.79 7.21
N GLU A 164 -5.88 38.98 7.07
CA GLU A 164 -5.38 40.18 7.74
C GLU A 164 -5.60 40.14 9.25
N ALA A 165 -6.78 39.73 9.71
CA ALA A 165 -7.08 39.59 11.12
C ALA A 165 -6.11 38.60 11.81
N GLU A 166 -5.76 37.52 11.11
CA GLU A 166 -4.75 36.56 11.58
C GLU A 166 -3.35 37.17 11.62
N LYS A 167 -2.91 37.82 10.53
CA LYS A 167 -1.60 38.48 10.49
C LYS A 167 -1.46 39.52 11.62
N ALA A 168 -2.49 40.35 11.83
CA ALA A 168 -2.53 41.32 12.92
C ALA A 168 -2.44 40.67 14.31
N THR A 169 -3.00 39.46 14.47
CA THR A 169 -2.91 38.70 15.72
C THR A 169 -1.51 38.09 15.90
N ARG A 170 -0.91 37.57 14.83
CA ARG A 170 0.44 36.98 14.85
C ARG A 170 1.52 38.02 15.14
N THR A 171 1.45 39.20 14.53
CA THR A 171 2.36 40.33 14.81
C THR A 171 2.30 40.80 16.27
N LYS A 172 1.15 40.65 16.95
CA LYS A 172 1.04 40.94 18.39
C LYS A 172 1.72 39.90 19.28
N LEU A 173 1.86 38.66 18.79
CA LEU A 173 2.43 37.54 19.54
C LEU A 173 3.93 37.36 19.29
N VAL A 174 4.42 37.74 18.09
CA VAL A 174 5.83 37.61 17.68
C VAL A 174 6.41 39.01 17.45
N ARG A 175 7.34 39.44 18.32
CA ARG A 175 7.91 40.81 18.31
C ARG A 175 8.83 41.15 17.13
N GLU A 176 9.20 40.18 16.29
CA GLU A 176 10.29 40.32 15.30
C GLU A 176 9.92 40.00 13.84
N GLU A 177 8.70 39.57 13.52
CA GLU A 177 8.33 39.34 12.11
C GLU A 177 7.96 40.67 11.43
N THR A 178 8.86 41.16 10.57
CA THR A 178 8.54 42.21 9.60
C THR A 178 7.71 41.59 8.48
N LEU A 179 6.43 41.94 8.41
CA LEU A 179 5.57 41.55 7.29
C LEU A 179 6.13 42.18 6.01
N ASP A 180 6.20 41.40 4.92
CA ASP A 180 6.62 41.93 3.62
C ASP A 180 5.66 43.07 3.19
N PRO A 181 6.17 44.30 2.93
CA PRO A 181 5.35 45.41 2.46
C PRO A 181 4.52 45.08 1.21
N ALA A 182 5.03 44.21 0.32
CA ALA A 182 4.31 43.78 -0.88
C ALA A 182 3.06 42.94 -0.52
N GLU A 183 3.19 42.03 0.45
CA GLU A 183 2.08 41.20 0.91
C GLU A 183 0.98 42.03 1.58
N VAL A 184 1.38 43.02 2.39
CA VAL A 184 0.44 43.95 3.07
C VAL A 184 -0.28 44.82 2.04
N ALA A 185 0.43 45.34 1.04
CA ALA A 185 -0.17 46.12 -0.03
C ALA A 185 -1.13 45.28 -0.90
N ALA A 186 -0.78 44.02 -1.16
CA ALA A 186 -1.63 43.09 -1.90
C ALA A 186 -2.94 42.79 -1.15
N LEU A 187 -2.88 42.54 0.17
CA LEU A 187 -4.05 42.37 1.02
C LEU A 187 -4.94 43.63 1.04
N ALA A 188 -4.33 44.80 1.21
CA ALA A 188 -5.06 46.08 1.20
C ALA A 188 -5.80 46.30 -0.13
N LYS A 189 -5.14 46.00 -1.26
CA LYS A 189 -5.75 46.09 -2.59
C LYS A 189 -6.86 45.06 -2.78
N ALA A 190 -6.68 43.82 -2.35
CA ALA A 190 -7.70 42.79 -2.42
C ALA A 190 -8.93 43.08 -1.54
N ARG A 191 -8.83 43.98 -0.56
CA ARG A 191 -9.96 44.44 0.27
C ARG A 191 -10.63 45.72 -0.24
N SER A 192 -9.99 46.46 -1.15
CA SER A 192 -10.48 47.78 -1.54
C SER A 192 -11.75 47.69 -2.40
N GLU A 193 -12.71 48.58 -2.17
CA GLU A 193 -13.93 48.62 -2.98
C GLU A 193 -13.61 48.94 -4.44
N GLU A 194 -12.56 49.75 -4.69
CA GLU A 194 -12.13 50.12 -6.03
C GLU A 194 -11.66 48.93 -6.87
N PHE A 195 -10.94 47.98 -6.26
CA PHE A 195 -10.45 46.79 -6.97
C PHE A 195 -11.62 45.95 -7.48
N TRP A 196 -12.60 45.70 -6.63
CA TRP A 196 -13.75 44.87 -6.99
C TRP A 196 -14.78 45.58 -7.87
N ALA A 197 -14.93 46.90 -7.72
CA ALA A 197 -15.72 47.71 -8.66
C ALA A 197 -15.12 47.72 -10.08
N GLY A 198 -13.80 47.51 -10.19
CA GLY A 198 -13.09 47.35 -11.46
C GLY A 198 -12.97 45.91 -11.96
N PHE A 199 -13.30 44.91 -11.13
CA PHE A 199 -12.98 43.50 -11.40
C PHE A 199 -13.56 42.99 -12.73
N ASP A 200 -14.82 43.32 -13.00
CA ASP A 200 -15.51 42.85 -14.21
C ASP A 200 -15.03 43.53 -15.51
N LYS A 201 -14.21 44.59 -15.41
CA LYS A 201 -13.60 45.23 -16.59
C LYS A 201 -12.44 44.41 -17.16
N ASP A 202 -11.70 43.74 -16.28
CA ASP A 202 -10.62 42.81 -16.62
C ASP A 202 -10.59 41.66 -15.60
N PRO A 203 -11.49 40.66 -15.76
CA PRO A 203 -11.62 39.59 -14.78
C PRO A 203 -10.39 38.68 -14.78
N PHE A 204 -9.74 38.44 -15.92
CA PHE A 204 -8.58 37.55 -15.98
C PHE A 204 -7.33 38.19 -15.37
N GLY A 205 -7.07 39.48 -15.62
CA GLY A 205 -5.97 40.18 -14.95
C GLY A 205 -6.22 40.39 -13.45
N SER A 206 -7.48 40.60 -13.04
CA SER A 206 -7.83 40.68 -11.61
C SER A 206 -7.66 39.34 -10.90
N LEU A 207 -8.02 38.23 -11.54
CA LEU A 207 -7.79 36.88 -11.05
C LEU A 207 -6.29 36.57 -10.94
N GLU A 208 -5.51 36.90 -11.97
CA GLU A 208 -4.06 36.70 -11.98
C GLU A 208 -3.37 37.44 -10.82
N PHE A 209 -3.79 38.68 -10.54
CA PHE A 209 -3.31 39.41 -9.37
C PHE A 209 -3.60 38.65 -8.06
N LEU A 210 -4.85 38.18 -7.87
CA LEU A 210 -5.22 37.47 -6.65
C LEU A 210 -4.48 36.13 -6.52
N GLU A 211 -4.31 35.40 -7.61
CA GLU A 211 -3.59 34.12 -7.62
C GLU A 211 -2.09 34.30 -7.33
N ASN A 212 -1.46 35.34 -7.88
CA ASN A 212 -0.03 35.55 -7.70
C ASN A 212 0.32 36.27 -6.40
N GLN A 213 -0.59 37.08 -5.86
CA GLN A 213 -0.28 37.98 -4.73
C GLN A 213 -1.07 37.66 -3.46
N LEU A 214 -2.29 37.15 -3.55
CA LEU A 214 -3.11 36.83 -2.38
C LEU A 214 -2.99 35.35 -1.99
N ALA A 215 -3.08 34.44 -2.97
CA ALA A 215 -3.10 33.01 -2.69
C ALA A 215 -1.82 32.49 -1.99
N PRO A 216 -0.59 32.89 -2.36
CA PRO A 216 0.63 32.40 -1.71
C PRO A 216 0.74 32.78 -0.23
N GLN A 217 -0.04 33.78 0.21
CA GLN A 217 -0.07 34.20 1.61
C GLN A 217 -0.90 33.27 2.51
N VAL A 218 -1.64 32.31 1.94
CA VAL A 218 -2.44 31.35 2.69
C VAL A 218 -1.66 30.06 2.93
N ALA A 219 -1.50 29.69 4.20
CA ALA A 219 -0.71 28.54 4.62
C ALA A 219 -1.47 27.20 4.66
N ASP A 220 -2.60 27.07 3.95
CA ASP A 220 -3.41 25.84 3.93
C ASP A 220 -3.22 24.98 2.66
N GLY A 221 -2.37 25.41 1.73
CA GLY A 221 -1.93 24.59 0.59
C GLY A 221 -1.00 23.46 1.03
N ASP A 222 -1.45 22.21 0.93
CA ASP A 222 -0.62 21.03 1.20
C ASP A 222 0.05 20.54 -0.09
N LEU A 223 1.37 20.38 -0.06
CA LEU A 223 2.13 19.54 -0.98
C LEU A 223 1.89 18.09 -0.60
N LEU A 224 1.14 17.37 -1.42
CA LEU A 224 0.84 15.97 -1.19
C LEU A 224 1.77 15.11 -2.04
N TYR A 225 2.40 14.15 -1.38
CA TYR A 225 3.12 13.10 -2.09
C TYR A 225 2.12 12.06 -2.58
N ILE A 226 2.08 11.86 -3.89
CA ILE A 226 1.24 10.83 -4.51
C ILE A 226 2.14 9.74 -5.09
N ARG A 227 1.89 8.51 -4.66
CA ARG A 227 2.45 7.32 -5.28
C ARG A 227 1.51 6.84 -6.38
N TYR A 228 2.06 6.54 -7.54
CA TYR A 228 1.28 6.03 -8.68
C TYR A 228 1.96 4.87 -9.38
N VAL A 229 1.15 4.02 -9.97
CA VAL A 229 1.55 2.92 -10.84
C VAL A 229 0.98 3.19 -12.22
N GLY A 230 1.86 3.49 -13.17
CA GLY A 230 1.56 3.55 -14.59
C GLY A 230 1.33 2.14 -15.13
N THR A 231 0.15 1.86 -15.66
CA THR A 231 -0.21 0.56 -16.22
C THR A 231 -1.24 0.69 -17.35
N ASP A 232 -1.46 -0.41 -18.07
CA ASP A 232 -2.64 -0.54 -18.92
C ASP A 232 -3.84 -0.79 -17.99
N LEU A 233 -4.62 0.26 -17.73
CA LEU A 233 -5.70 0.26 -16.74
C LEU A 233 -6.79 -0.76 -17.07
N ASP A 234 -7.10 -0.98 -18.35
CA ASP A 234 -8.10 -1.96 -18.79
C ASP A 234 -7.58 -3.39 -18.58
N ALA A 235 -6.35 -3.66 -18.99
CA ALA A 235 -5.71 -4.95 -18.76
C ALA A 235 -5.56 -5.24 -17.26
N PHE A 236 -5.19 -4.23 -16.47
CA PHE A 236 -5.05 -4.34 -15.02
C PHE A 236 -6.39 -4.69 -14.36
N GLN A 237 -7.46 -3.95 -14.65
CA GLN A 237 -8.79 -4.20 -14.08
C GLN A 237 -9.32 -5.61 -14.43
N LYS A 238 -9.04 -6.12 -15.64
CA LYS A 238 -9.44 -7.48 -16.05
C LYS A 238 -8.59 -8.60 -15.42
N SER A 239 -7.38 -8.28 -15.00
CA SER A 239 -6.37 -9.24 -14.57
C SER A 239 -6.29 -9.40 -13.05
N PHE A 240 -6.54 -8.32 -12.31
CA PHE A 240 -6.48 -8.26 -10.85
C PHE A 240 -7.90 -8.29 -10.26
N ASP A 241 -8.35 -9.49 -9.92
CA ASP A 241 -9.72 -9.83 -9.50
C ASP A 241 -10.23 -9.11 -8.24
N ARG A 242 -9.34 -8.68 -7.36
CA ARG A 242 -9.71 -7.92 -6.15
C ARG A 242 -9.96 -6.45 -6.43
N MET A 243 -9.55 -5.92 -7.58
CA MET A 243 -9.74 -4.51 -7.89
C MET A 243 -11.21 -4.21 -8.18
N GLN A 244 -11.77 -3.24 -7.47
CA GLN A 244 -13.13 -2.75 -7.68
C GLN A 244 -13.13 -1.23 -7.73
N ILE A 245 -13.86 -0.67 -8.70
CA ILE A 245 -14.13 0.77 -8.77
C ILE A 245 -15.31 1.06 -7.83
N ILE A 246 -15.16 2.07 -6.99
CA ILE A 246 -16.12 2.42 -5.93
C ILE A 246 -16.88 3.68 -6.28
N ASP A 247 -16.15 4.77 -6.54
CA ASP A 247 -16.72 6.05 -6.94
C ASP A 247 -16.32 6.36 -8.38
N GLY A 248 -17.22 6.98 -9.16
CA GLY A 248 -16.92 7.42 -10.52
C GLY A 248 -16.96 6.29 -11.56
N THR A 249 -16.05 6.34 -12.54
CA THR A 249 -16.01 5.42 -13.68
C THR A 249 -14.60 4.90 -13.94
N ALA A 250 -14.49 3.80 -14.70
CA ALA A 250 -13.19 3.36 -15.22
C ALA A 250 -12.65 4.40 -16.20
N VAL A 251 -11.32 4.52 -16.28
CA VAL A 251 -10.68 5.30 -17.35
C VAL A 251 -11.01 4.61 -18.68
N PRO A 252 -11.61 5.31 -19.67
CA PRO A 252 -11.89 4.72 -20.97
C PRO A 252 -10.61 4.22 -21.64
N GLN A 253 -10.71 3.10 -22.35
CA GLN A 253 -9.55 2.49 -23.00
C GLN A 253 -8.83 3.48 -23.92
N GLY A 254 -7.51 3.56 -23.77
CA GLY A 254 -6.69 4.46 -24.57
C GLY A 254 -6.78 5.94 -24.21
N LYS A 255 -7.49 6.34 -23.16
CA LYS A 255 -7.48 7.72 -22.68
C LYS A 255 -6.48 7.94 -21.57
N ARG A 256 -5.94 9.16 -21.49
CA ARG A 256 -5.19 9.61 -20.31
C ARG A 256 -6.13 9.68 -19.12
N GLY A 257 -5.65 9.25 -17.95
CA GLY A 257 -6.46 9.28 -16.75
C GLY A 257 -5.85 8.58 -15.55
N MET A 258 -6.41 8.88 -14.39
CA MET A 258 -6.00 8.33 -13.11
C MET A 258 -7.20 7.80 -12.33
N LEU A 259 -6.98 6.69 -11.63
CA LEU A 259 -7.86 6.18 -10.58
C LEU A 259 -7.13 6.33 -9.25
N LEU A 260 -7.77 7.04 -8.32
CA LEU A 260 -7.23 7.19 -6.98
C LEU A 260 -7.60 5.97 -6.14
N SER A 261 -6.71 5.49 -5.27
CA SER A 261 -7.15 4.49 -4.31
C SER A 261 -8.13 5.14 -3.33
N LYS A 262 -9.15 4.39 -2.89
CA LYS A 262 -10.13 4.85 -1.92
C LYS A 262 -9.44 5.19 -0.59
N TYR A 263 -8.43 4.42 -0.20
CA TYR A 263 -7.59 4.72 0.96
C TYR A 263 -6.91 6.08 0.82
N PHE A 264 -6.23 6.37 -0.30
CA PHE A 264 -5.55 7.64 -0.51
C PHE A 264 -6.54 8.81 -0.54
N TYR A 265 -7.69 8.60 -1.19
CA TYR A 265 -8.76 9.59 -1.29
C TYR A 265 -9.36 9.96 0.07
N GLU A 266 -9.63 8.98 0.93
CA GLU A 266 -10.16 9.22 2.28
C GLU A 266 -9.09 9.76 3.24
N GLU A 267 -7.84 9.29 3.14
CA GLU A 267 -6.78 9.63 4.10
C GLU A 267 -6.15 11.00 3.82
N PHE A 268 -5.91 11.35 2.54
CA PHE A 268 -5.14 12.54 2.16
C PHE A 268 -5.96 13.63 1.48
N LEU A 269 -7.09 13.30 0.84
CA LEU A 269 -7.89 14.28 0.10
C LEU A 269 -9.17 14.70 0.81
N LYS A 270 -9.62 13.93 1.80
CA LYS A 270 -10.72 14.31 2.69
C LYS A 270 -10.27 15.40 3.66
N LEU A 271 -11.19 16.28 4.05
CA LEU A 271 -10.94 17.25 5.12
C LEU A 271 -10.40 16.57 6.37
N LYS A 272 -9.29 17.10 6.93
CA LYS A 272 -8.59 16.47 8.06
C LYS A 272 -9.51 16.34 9.27
N SER A 273 -10.36 17.35 9.50
CA SER A 273 -11.40 17.31 10.54
C SER A 273 -12.39 16.17 10.39
N ALA A 274 -12.94 15.97 9.18
CA ALA A 274 -13.84 14.87 8.85
C ALA A 274 -13.16 13.50 8.96
N ARG A 275 -11.92 13.38 8.44
CA ARG A 275 -11.18 12.12 8.50
C ARG A 275 -10.88 11.68 9.93
N ARG A 276 -10.48 12.61 10.80
CA ARG A 276 -10.29 12.33 12.24
C ARG A 276 -11.60 11.93 12.93
N MET A 277 -12.73 12.54 12.57
CA MET A 277 -14.05 12.11 13.07
C MET A 277 -14.34 10.66 12.66
N ASP A 278 -14.05 10.26 11.42
CA ASP A 278 -14.23 8.87 10.97
C ASP A 278 -13.31 7.89 11.69
N LEU A 279 -12.05 8.27 11.92
CA LEU A 279 -11.08 7.45 12.66
C LEU A 279 -11.53 7.24 14.12
N ILE A 280 -12.10 8.27 14.76
CA ILE A 280 -12.69 8.12 16.10
C ILE A 280 -13.89 7.19 16.06
N LYS A 281 -14.84 7.39 15.12
CA LYS A 281 -16.01 6.53 14.95
C LYS A 281 -15.62 5.08 14.76
N GLU A 282 -14.66 4.81 13.89
CA GLU A 282 -14.12 3.48 13.65
C GLU A 282 -13.48 2.87 14.90
N ALA A 283 -12.70 3.64 15.66
CA ALA A 283 -12.06 3.14 16.88
C ALA A 283 -13.06 2.79 17.98
N LEU A 284 -14.12 3.59 18.14
CA LEU A 284 -15.20 3.35 19.09
C LEU A 284 -16.00 2.08 18.73
N GLU A 285 -16.39 1.94 17.46
CA GLU A 285 -17.25 0.83 17.03
C GLU A 285 -16.51 -0.48 16.80
N THR A 286 -15.35 -0.42 16.14
CA THR A 286 -14.64 -1.62 15.66
C THR A 286 -13.59 -2.09 16.64
N LYS A 287 -12.92 -1.16 17.33
CA LYS A 287 -11.78 -1.47 18.22
C LYS A 287 -12.17 -1.46 19.71
N GLN A 288 -13.43 -1.16 20.04
CA GLN A 288 -13.95 -1.06 21.42
C GLN A 288 -13.09 -0.15 22.32
N LYS A 289 -12.52 0.89 21.74
CA LYS A 289 -11.74 1.91 22.44
C LYS A 289 -12.68 3.01 22.96
N THR A 290 -12.21 3.82 23.89
CA THR A 290 -12.93 5.04 24.33
C THR A 290 -12.01 6.26 24.18
N ILE A 291 -12.60 7.42 23.90
CA ILE A 291 -11.89 8.70 23.81
C ILE A 291 -11.20 8.98 25.16
N ALA A 292 -11.85 8.67 26.28
CA ALA A 292 -11.26 8.86 27.61
C ALA A 292 -10.01 8.01 27.87
N SER A 293 -9.87 6.83 27.26
CA SER A 293 -8.76 5.89 27.55
C SER A 293 -7.65 5.85 26.49
N ASP A 294 -7.91 6.29 25.27
CA ASP A 294 -6.95 6.20 24.16
C ASP A 294 -6.27 7.57 23.86
N PRO A 295 -4.95 7.71 24.07
CA PRO A 295 -4.23 8.96 23.83
C PRO A 295 -4.28 9.44 22.37
N LEU A 296 -4.39 8.54 21.40
CA LEU A 296 -4.50 8.91 19.98
C LEU A 296 -5.85 9.56 19.69
N LEU A 297 -6.93 9.02 20.26
CA LEU A 297 -8.26 9.61 20.11
C LEU A 297 -8.35 10.99 20.78
N GLN A 298 -7.77 11.14 21.98
CA GLN A 298 -7.67 12.45 22.64
C GLN A 298 -6.92 13.47 21.79
N ARG A 299 -5.83 13.04 21.15
CA ARG A 299 -5.07 13.87 20.22
C ARG A 299 -5.93 14.30 19.02
N TYR A 300 -6.68 13.39 18.39
CA TYR A 300 -7.57 13.72 17.28
C TYR A 300 -8.65 14.73 17.67
N VAL A 301 -9.28 14.55 18.83
CA VAL A 301 -10.26 15.51 19.36
C VAL A 301 -9.62 16.88 19.57
N LYS A 302 -8.44 16.92 20.20
CA LYS A 302 -7.70 18.17 20.44
C LYS A 302 -7.30 18.86 19.14
N GLU A 303 -6.80 18.13 18.15
CA GLU A 303 -6.45 18.70 16.85
C GLU A 303 -7.68 19.28 16.14
N ASN A 304 -8.82 18.58 16.18
CA ASN A 304 -10.06 19.07 15.59
C ASN A 304 -10.62 20.31 16.29
N SER A 305 -10.59 20.36 17.62
CA SER A 305 -11.10 21.53 18.35
C SER A 305 -10.16 22.74 18.28
N THR A 306 -8.85 22.54 18.11
CA THR A 306 -7.86 23.64 18.08
C THR A 306 -7.56 24.17 16.68
N GLN A 307 -7.97 23.47 15.62
CA GLN A 307 -7.71 23.85 14.23
C GLN A 307 -9.01 24.13 13.44
N PRO A 308 -9.91 25.02 13.88
CA PRO A 308 -11.18 25.30 13.19
C PRO A 308 -10.99 26.00 11.83
N ARG A 309 -9.79 26.55 11.59
CA ARG A 309 -9.45 27.35 10.40
C ARG A 309 -9.81 26.65 9.08
N GLU A 310 -9.55 25.34 8.98
CA GLU A 310 -9.82 24.55 7.77
C GLU A 310 -11.31 24.56 7.39
N ILE A 311 -12.21 24.61 8.37
CA ILE A 311 -13.66 24.68 8.16
C ILE A 311 -14.08 26.13 7.89
N VAL A 312 -13.60 27.07 8.71
CA VAL A 312 -14.01 28.48 8.64
C VAL A 312 -13.66 29.09 7.28
N TYR A 313 -12.48 28.76 6.73
CA TYR A 313 -12.02 29.35 5.47
C TYR A 313 -12.82 28.90 4.25
N GLN A 314 -13.48 27.74 4.30
CA GLN A 314 -14.29 27.26 3.18
C GLN A 314 -15.68 27.91 3.10
N LEU A 315 -16.12 28.57 4.16
CA LEU A 315 -17.47 29.08 4.27
C LEU A 315 -17.52 30.53 3.76
N ASP A 316 -18.19 30.73 2.63
CA ASP A 316 -18.56 32.06 2.15
C ASP A 316 -19.46 32.80 3.17
N PRO A 317 -19.68 34.12 3.05
CA PRO A 317 -20.46 34.86 4.04
C PRO A 317 -21.87 34.32 4.31
N MET A 318 -22.56 33.81 3.28
CA MET A 318 -23.89 33.23 3.43
C MET A 318 -23.84 31.89 4.16
N LYS A 319 -22.93 31.00 3.75
CA LYS A 319 -22.72 29.71 4.41
C LYS A 319 -22.22 29.87 5.84
N SER A 320 -21.42 30.89 6.11
CA SER A 320 -20.96 31.25 7.46
C SER A 320 -22.12 31.60 8.37
N GLN A 321 -23.08 32.43 7.91
CA GLN A 321 -24.29 32.73 8.68
C GLN A 321 -25.15 31.48 8.93
N GLN A 322 -25.32 30.64 7.91
CA GLN A 322 -26.04 29.36 8.05
C GLN A 322 -25.35 28.43 9.05
N ALA A 323 -24.03 28.32 8.98
CA ALA A 323 -23.24 27.52 9.90
C ALA A 323 -23.35 28.03 11.34
N VAL A 324 -23.27 29.35 11.57
CA VAL A 324 -23.48 29.96 12.89
C VAL A 324 -24.86 29.60 13.43
N SER A 325 -25.93 29.81 12.67
CA SER A 325 -27.29 29.48 13.11
C SER A 325 -27.43 28.00 13.48
N ARG A 326 -26.98 27.09 12.61
CA ARG A 326 -27.04 25.63 12.87
C ARG A 326 -26.24 25.24 14.12
N LEU A 327 -25.03 25.79 14.27
CA LEU A 327 -24.16 25.48 15.42
C LEU A 327 -24.70 26.07 16.72
N GLN A 328 -25.30 27.27 16.70
CA GLN A 328 -25.98 27.85 17.85
C GLN A 328 -27.14 26.99 18.32
N ASP A 329 -27.96 26.49 17.39
CA ASP A 329 -29.08 25.60 17.70
C ASP A 329 -28.62 24.27 18.30
N ILE A 330 -27.56 23.68 17.73
CA ILE A 330 -26.99 22.41 18.25
C ILE A 330 -26.35 22.62 19.63
N LEU A 331 -25.57 23.69 19.80
CA LEU A 331 -24.81 23.96 21.04
C LEU A 331 -25.65 24.64 22.12
N GLN A 332 -26.85 25.13 21.78
CA GLN A 332 -27.65 25.99 22.64
C GLN A 332 -26.84 27.21 23.13
N SER A 333 -26.05 27.80 22.22
CA SER A 333 -25.09 28.87 22.51
C SER A 333 -25.54 30.20 21.90
N LYS A 334 -25.18 31.31 22.54
CA LYS A 334 -25.35 32.68 22.01
C LYS A 334 -24.07 33.25 21.39
N GLU A 335 -23.00 32.46 21.33
CA GLU A 335 -21.73 32.87 20.70
C GLU A 335 -21.95 33.12 19.21
N THR A 336 -21.37 34.20 18.68
CA THR A 336 -21.51 34.60 17.27
C THR A 336 -20.23 34.34 16.48
N ASP A 337 -19.11 34.12 17.16
CA ASP A 337 -17.85 33.75 16.55
C ASP A 337 -17.89 32.31 16.03
N LEU A 338 -17.90 32.16 14.70
CA LEU A 338 -17.94 30.87 14.02
C LEU A 338 -16.76 29.96 14.40
N SER A 339 -15.55 30.52 14.57
CA SER A 339 -14.35 29.74 14.93
C SER A 339 -14.51 29.09 16.31
N LYS A 340 -15.04 29.86 17.27
CA LYS A 340 -15.33 29.34 18.62
C LYS A 340 -16.47 28.32 18.61
N LEU A 341 -17.54 28.56 17.84
CA LEU A 341 -18.65 27.60 17.70
C LEU A 341 -18.17 26.27 17.11
N VAL A 342 -17.35 26.31 16.05
CA VAL A 342 -16.76 25.11 15.44
C VAL A 342 -15.85 24.38 16.43
N SER A 343 -14.99 25.11 17.15
CA SER A 343 -14.12 24.55 18.19
C SER A 343 -14.91 23.84 19.30
N GLN A 344 -15.97 24.48 19.78
CA GLN A 344 -16.86 23.92 20.82
C GLN A 344 -17.63 22.70 20.29
N PHE A 345 -18.11 22.75 19.05
CA PHE A 345 -18.82 21.64 18.41
C PHE A 345 -17.91 20.41 18.23
N LEU A 346 -16.66 20.62 17.83
CA LEU A 346 -15.68 19.54 17.63
C LEU A 346 -15.04 19.03 18.93
N THR A 347 -15.35 19.65 20.07
CA THR A 347 -14.98 19.14 21.39
C THR A 347 -15.93 18.02 21.80
N VAL A 348 -15.56 16.81 21.38
CA VAL A 348 -16.37 15.60 21.55
C VAL A 348 -15.89 14.73 22.71
N THR A 349 -16.82 14.01 23.33
CA THR A 349 -16.60 13.05 24.42
C THR A 349 -17.29 11.73 24.07
N ASP A 350 -16.97 10.65 24.79
CA ASP A 350 -17.62 9.34 24.58
C ASP A 350 -19.16 9.42 24.63
N GLU A 351 -19.73 10.32 25.45
CA GLU A 351 -21.17 10.48 25.63
C GLU A 351 -21.86 11.21 24.47
N ASN A 352 -21.19 12.18 23.86
CA ASN A 352 -21.80 13.06 22.86
C ASN A 352 -21.37 12.76 21.42
N PHE A 353 -20.35 11.90 21.25
CA PHE A 353 -19.68 11.70 19.98
C PHE A 353 -20.64 11.26 18.85
N ASP A 354 -21.47 10.24 19.08
CA ASP A 354 -22.36 9.72 18.03
C ASP A 354 -23.36 10.77 17.53
N THR A 355 -23.92 11.55 18.47
CA THR A 355 -24.83 12.65 18.13
C THR A 355 -24.10 13.73 17.34
N ARG A 356 -22.90 14.13 17.78
CA ARG A 356 -22.07 15.15 17.11
C ARG A 356 -21.60 14.69 15.74
N TYR A 357 -21.20 13.44 15.60
CA TYR A 357 -20.78 12.84 14.33
C TYR A 357 -21.92 12.90 13.31
N LYS A 358 -23.13 12.48 13.70
CA LYS A 358 -24.32 12.57 12.83
C LYS A 358 -24.62 14.02 12.44
N GLN A 359 -24.65 14.93 13.42
CA GLN A 359 -24.91 16.36 13.17
C GLN A 359 -23.84 17.00 12.28
N TYR A 360 -22.57 16.61 12.40
CA TYR A 360 -21.49 17.10 11.57
C TYR A 360 -21.76 16.80 10.10
N TYR A 361 -22.06 15.53 9.78
CA TYR A 361 -22.34 15.10 8.41
C TYR A 361 -23.67 15.59 7.85
N GLU A 362 -24.70 15.75 8.69
CA GLU A 362 -26.02 16.21 8.24
C GLU A 362 -26.11 17.74 8.10
N GLN A 363 -25.41 18.50 8.95
CA GLN A 363 -25.61 19.94 9.05
C GLN A 363 -24.40 20.77 8.64
N LEU A 364 -23.17 20.31 8.87
CA LEU A 364 -21.97 21.10 8.57
C LEU A 364 -21.33 20.69 7.24
N VAL A 365 -21.15 19.40 6.99
CA VAL A 365 -20.54 18.86 5.75
C VAL A 365 -21.23 19.35 4.47
N PRO A 366 -22.58 19.50 4.38
CA PRO A 366 -23.22 20.02 3.17
C PRO A 366 -22.82 21.46 2.81
N LEU A 367 -22.27 22.21 3.76
CA LEU A 367 -21.75 23.57 3.54
C LEU A 367 -20.27 23.57 3.14
N LEU A 368 -19.58 22.43 3.26
CA LEU A 368 -18.13 22.29 3.08
C LEU A 368 -17.81 21.49 1.83
N ASP A 369 -16.60 21.68 1.30
CA ASP A 369 -16.03 20.80 0.30
C ASP A 369 -15.30 19.65 0.99
N LEU A 370 -16.01 18.54 1.19
CA LEU A 370 -15.50 17.39 1.95
C LEU A 370 -14.19 16.81 1.38
N TYR A 371 -13.99 16.92 0.06
CA TYR A 371 -12.79 16.48 -0.63
C TYR A 371 -12.19 17.65 -1.41
N ARG A 372 -10.87 17.81 -1.31
CA ARG A 372 -10.13 18.88 -2.01
C ARG A 372 -10.10 18.69 -3.52
N LEU A 373 -10.17 17.45 -3.98
CA LEU A 373 -10.26 17.07 -5.39
C LEU A 373 -11.55 16.28 -5.60
N LYS A 374 -12.28 16.61 -6.67
CA LYS A 374 -13.53 15.94 -7.06
C LYS A 374 -13.30 15.06 -8.29
N MET A 375 -14.18 14.08 -8.48
CA MET A 375 -14.17 13.26 -9.69
C MET A 375 -14.45 14.14 -10.92
N GLY A 376 -13.66 13.96 -11.97
CA GLY A 376 -13.68 14.80 -13.17
C GLY A 376 -12.68 15.96 -13.14
N ASP A 377 -12.10 16.30 -11.98
CA ASP A 377 -11.06 17.32 -11.90
C ASP A 377 -9.79 16.84 -12.62
N THR A 378 -9.07 17.78 -13.21
CA THR A 378 -7.76 17.53 -13.82
C THR A 378 -6.67 18.04 -12.89
N ILE A 379 -5.74 17.18 -12.52
CA ILE A 379 -4.62 17.53 -11.65
C ILE A 379 -3.32 17.62 -12.44
N THR A 380 -2.49 18.59 -12.09
CA THR A 380 -1.12 18.66 -12.58
C THR A 380 -0.23 17.85 -11.65
N ILE A 381 0.27 16.72 -12.15
CA ILE A 381 1.22 15.88 -11.44
C ILE A 381 2.62 16.35 -11.80
N THR A 382 3.45 16.63 -10.79
CA THR A 382 4.84 17.06 -11.01
C THR A 382 5.80 16.04 -10.41
N ALA A 383 6.61 15.43 -11.27
CA ALA A 383 7.56 14.39 -10.91
C ALA A 383 8.99 14.77 -11.34
N PHE A 384 9.97 14.28 -10.60
CA PHE A 384 11.35 14.29 -11.07
C PHE A 384 11.55 13.07 -11.98
N SER A 385 11.97 13.32 -13.23
CA SER A 385 12.44 12.29 -14.14
C SER A 385 13.69 11.61 -13.57
N ARG A 386 14.04 10.45 -14.12
CA ARG A 386 15.27 9.73 -13.74
C ARG A 386 16.55 10.57 -13.90
N THR A 387 16.54 11.50 -14.85
CA THR A 387 17.63 12.43 -15.15
C THR A 387 17.65 13.67 -14.24
N GLY A 388 16.72 13.79 -13.30
CA GLY A 388 16.61 14.91 -12.37
C GLY A 388 15.84 16.12 -12.91
N TYR A 389 15.40 16.09 -14.18
CA TYR A 389 14.53 17.13 -14.73
C TYR A 389 13.11 16.99 -14.19
N VAL A 390 12.49 18.12 -13.87
CA VAL A 390 11.08 18.19 -13.51
C VAL A 390 10.22 17.98 -14.76
N GLN A 391 9.23 17.10 -14.67
CA GLN A 391 8.19 16.91 -15.68
C GLN A 391 6.83 17.13 -15.02
N SER A 392 5.92 17.77 -15.75
CA SER A 392 4.55 18.02 -15.29
C SER A 392 3.57 17.54 -16.34
N VAL A 393 2.54 16.82 -15.91
CA VAL A 393 1.49 16.28 -16.79
C VAL A 393 0.13 16.54 -16.16
N ASN A 394 -0.81 17.00 -16.97
CA ASN A 394 -2.21 17.15 -16.58
C ASN A 394 -2.94 15.82 -16.76
N VAL A 395 -3.52 15.29 -15.69
CA VAL A 395 -4.20 13.99 -15.69
C VAL A 395 -5.61 14.12 -15.09
N PRO A 396 -6.66 13.72 -15.81
CA PRO A 396 -8.02 13.72 -15.30
C PRO A 396 -8.28 12.56 -14.33
N ILE A 397 -9.00 12.84 -13.25
CA ILE A 397 -9.39 11.84 -12.24
C ILE A 397 -10.76 11.27 -12.62
N TYR A 398 -10.84 9.97 -12.91
CA TYR A 398 -12.08 9.33 -13.34
C TYR A 398 -12.89 8.69 -12.21
N GLY A 399 -12.21 8.25 -11.14
CA GLY A 399 -12.84 7.48 -10.09
C GLY A 399 -11.89 7.08 -8.98
N THR A 400 -12.47 6.44 -7.96
CA THR A 400 -11.73 5.76 -6.90
C THR A 400 -11.81 4.24 -7.06
N TYR A 401 -10.77 3.53 -6.63
CA TYR A 401 -10.76 2.08 -6.61
C TYR A 401 -10.28 1.54 -5.27
N GLN A 402 -10.62 0.29 -4.96
CA GLN A 402 -10.08 -0.42 -3.81
C GLN A 402 -9.82 -1.88 -4.15
N PHE A 403 -8.99 -2.54 -3.34
CA PHE A 403 -8.81 -3.99 -3.40
C PHE A 403 -9.70 -4.64 -2.35
N SER A 404 -10.63 -5.51 -2.76
CA SER A 404 -11.54 -6.21 -1.85
C SER A 404 -10.77 -6.98 -0.79
N GLY A 405 -11.11 -6.81 0.48
CA GLY A 405 -10.41 -7.39 1.64
C GLY A 405 -9.07 -6.74 1.98
N LEU A 406 -8.72 -5.61 1.36
CA LEU A 406 -7.53 -4.79 1.64
C LEU A 406 -7.89 -3.29 1.74
N GLU A 407 -9.15 -2.96 1.98
CA GLU A 407 -9.70 -1.59 1.92
C GLU A 407 -9.00 -0.64 2.89
N LYS A 408 -8.62 -1.16 4.06
CA LYS A 408 -7.96 -0.40 5.13
C LYS A 408 -6.43 -0.53 5.12
N SER A 409 -5.87 -1.18 4.11
CA SER A 409 -4.43 -1.43 4.08
C SER A 409 -3.69 -0.23 3.50
N PRO A 410 -2.78 0.42 4.26
CA PRO A 410 -1.88 1.43 3.70
C PRO A 410 -0.94 0.85 2.63
N LEU A 411 -0.57 -0.42 2.76
CA LEU A 411 0.32 -1.11 1.82
C LEU A 411 -0.33 -1.29 0.45
N ALA A 412 -1.60 -1.71 0.41
CA ALA A 412 -2.34 -1.85 -0.84
C ALA A 412 -2.91 -0.51 -1.35
N GLY A 413 -3.35 0.34 -0.42
CA GLY A 413 -4.05 1.58 -0.68
C GLY A 413 -3.16 2.81 -0.89
N SER A 414 -1.85 2.73 -0.72
CA SER A 414 -0.96 3.87 -0.99
C SER A 414 -0.72 4.11 -2.49
N ALA A 415 -0.80 3.06 -3.31
CA ALA A 415 -0.65 3.16 -4.75
C ALA A 415 -1.93 3.72 -5.38
N ASN A 416 -1.80 4.68 -6.29
CA ASN A 416 -2.86 5.07 -7.20
C ASN A 416 -2.54 4.53 -8.61
N LEU A 417 -3.52 4.44 -9.50
CA LEU A 417 -3.30 3.90 -10.86
C LEU A 417 -3.40 5.01 -11.89
N MET A 418 -2.47 5.03 -12.84
CA MET A 418 -2.43 6.00 -13.93
C MET A 418 -2.19 5.28 -15.25
N ASP A 419 -2.62 5.88 -16.36
CA ASP A 419 -2.31 5.36 -17.68
C ASP A 419 -0.80 5.38 -17.99
N LEU A 420 -0.36 4.46 -18.84
CA LEU A 420 1.05 4.32 -19.22
C LEU A 420 1.63 5.51 -19.98
N VAL A 421 0.81 6.26 -20.72
CA VAL A 421 1.32 7.37 -21.55
C VAL A 421 1.70 8.53 -20.64
N SER A 422 0.81 8.91 -19.72
CA SER A 422 1.09 9.91 -18.68
C SER A 422 2.27 9.49 -17.81
N PHE A 423 2.38 8.21 -17.47
CA PHE A 423 3.52 7.67 -16.73
C PHE A 423 4.86 7.89 -17.47
N ARG A 424 4.92 7.52 -18.76
CA ARG A 424 6.15 7.66 -19.57
C ARG A 424 6.60 9.11 -19.64
N GLU A 425 5.64 10.01 -19.84
CA GLU A 425 5.92 11.44 -19.92
C GLU A 425 6.46 11.98 -18.59
N LEU A 426 5.82 11.66 -17.46
CA LEU A 426 6.31 12.04 -16.12
C LEU A 426 7.68 11.45 -15.80
N TYR A 427 7.96 10.25 -16.28
CA TYR A 427 9.25 9.59 -16.07
C TYR A 427 10.36 10.17 -16.98
N GLY A 428 10.02 11.05 -17.93
CA GLY A 428 10.96 11.75 -18.81
C GLY A 428 11.22 11.05 -20.15
N TYR A 429 10.37 10.09 -20.54
CA TYR A 429 10.46 9.46 -21.86
C TYR A 429 9.67 10.27 -22.89
N LEU A 430 10.32 10.53 -24.04
CA LEU A 430 9.76 11.25 -25.16
C LEU A 430 8.63 10.43 -25.81
N THR A 431 7.39 10.83 -25.57
CA THR A 431 6.22 10.36 -26.32
C THR A 431 6.30 10.87 -27.77
N GLU A 432 5.63 10.19 -28.71
CA GLU A 432 5.58 10.65 -30.11
C GLU A 432 5.04 12.08 -30.23
N GLU A 433 4.09 12.45 -29.37
CA GLU A 433 3.54 13.80 -29.28
C GLU A 433 4.59 14.84 -28.91
N LYS A 434 5.42 14.54 -27.91
CA LYS A 434 6.48 15.44 -27.47
C LYS A 434 7.57 15.54 -28.53
N LYS A 435 7.82 14.46 -29.30
CA LYS A 435 8.72 14.51 -30.46
C LYS A 435 8.16 15.40 -31.57
N GLU A 436 6.88 15.28 -31.90
CA GLU A 436 6.19 16.14 -32.87
C GLU A 436 6.17 17.60 -32.41
N GLU A 437 5.91 17.85 -31.13
CA GLU A 437 5.95 19.16 -30.51
C GLU A 437 7.35 19.77 -30.60
N ILE A 438 8.38 19.04 -30.20
CA ILE A 438 9.78 19.48 -30.31
C ILE A 438 10.13 19.73 -31.78
N ALA A 439 9.69 18.91 -32.72
CA ALA A 439 9.94 19.11 -34.15
C ALA A 439 9.27 20.40 -34.66
N LEU A 440 8.03 20.69 -34.25
CA LEU A 440 7.33 21.92 -34.58
C LEU A 440 7.98 23.15 -33.93
N LEU A 441 8.39 23.04 -32.66
CA LEU A 441 9.10 24.10 -31.95
C LEU A 441 10.44 24.41 -32.63
N LYS A 442 11.20 23.38 -33.03
CA LYS A 442 12.43 23.53 -33.83
C LYS A 442 12.16 24.23 -35.16
N GLN A 443 11.09 23.84 -35.86
CA GLN A 443 10.71 24.48 -37.12
C GLN A 443 10.35 25.95 -36.94
N LYS A 444 9.66 26.31 -35.84
CA LYS A 444 9.28 27.70 -35.54
C LYS A 444 10.43 28.56 -35.00
N SER A 445 11.34 27.98 -34.22
CA SER A 445 12.47 28.71 -33.63
C SER A 445 13.64 28.87 -34.59
N GLY A 446 13.67 28.12 -35.69
CA GLY A 446 14.81 28.08 -36.60
C GLY A 446 16.05 27.42 -35.99
N ALA A 447 15.91 26.72 -34.87
CA ALA A 447 17.03 26.09 -34.17
C ALA A 447 17.57 24.89 -34.95
N ALA A 448 18.88 24.91 -35.27
CA ALA A 448 19.58 23.80 -35.89
C ALA A 448 20.13 22.84 -34.83
N GLU A 449 19.98 21.53 -35.07
CA GLU A 449 20.51 20.51 -34.17
C GLU A 449 21.99 20.29 -34.44
N VAL A 450 22.83 20.70 -33.50
CA VAL A 450 24.27 20.49 -33.59
C VAL A 450 24.65 19.29 -32.73
N LYS A 451 25.21 18.25 -33.36
CA LYS A 451 25.78 17.12 -32.62
C LYS A 451 26.89 17.61 -31.72
N ARG A 452 27.02 17.03 -30.51
CA ARG A 452 28.01 17.45 -29.52
C ARG A 452 29.44 17.50 -30.07
N GLU A 453 29.77 16.59 -30.98
CA GLU A 453 31.07 16.55 -31.69
C GLU A 453 31.34 17.79 -32.56
N ASN A 454 30.28 18.40 -33.10
CA ASN A 454 30.34 19.56 -33.99
C ASN A 454 29.89 20.86 -33.29
N ALA A 455 29.58 20.78 -31.99
CA ALA A 455 29.05 21.91 -31.21
C ALA A 455 30.04 23.05 -31.12
N GLU A 456 31.33 22.73 -30.98
CA GLU A 456 32.41 23.71 -30.91
C GLU A 456 32.60 24.44 -32.24
N GLU A 457 32.59 23.73 -33.36
CA GLU A 457 32.73 24.31 -34.70
C GLU A 457 31.51 25.15 -35.12
N ALA A 458 30.29 24.72 -34.76
CA ALA A 458 29.08 25.48 -35.08
C ALA A 458 28.90 26.74 -34.22
N LEU A 459 29.43 26.75 -32.99
CA LEU A 459 29.36 27.89 -32.08
C LEU A 459 30.54 28.85 -32.22
N PHE A 460 31.73 28.33 -32.56
CA PHE A 460 33.00 29.07 -32.48
C PHE A 460 33.90 28.94 -33.72
N GLY A 461 33.49 28.20 -34.77
CA GLY A 461 34.24 28.06 -36.02
C GLY A 461 34.02 29.22 -37.01
N GLU A 462 34.79 29.24 -38.10
CA GLU A 462 34.74 30.33 -39.11
C GLU A 462 33.39 30.49 -39.83
N ALA A 463 32.54 29.45 -39.83
CA ALA A 463 31.19 29.46 -40.40
C ALA A 463 30.09 29.77 -39.36
N ALA A 464 30.44 30.02 -38.10
CA ALA A 464 29.47 30.43 -37.09
C ALA A 464 28.86 31.79 -37.49
N PRO A 465 27.53 31.98 -37.41
CA PRO A 465 26.89 33.25 -37.76
C PRO A 465 27.45 34.36 -36.87
N SER A 466 28.24 35.27 -37.45
CA SER A 466 28.94 36.37 -36.78
C SER A 466 28.02 37.50 -36.29
N THR A 467 26.70 37.29 -36.33
CA THR A 467 25.67 38.25 -35.94
C THR A 467 24.73 37.69 -34.88
N LEU A 468 25.24 37.44 -33.66
CA LEU A 468 24.40 37.22 -32.48
C LEU A 468 24.88 38.03 -31.27
N VAL A 469 25.34 39.25 -31.54
CA VAL A 469 25.23 40.35 -30.58
C VAL A 469 24.57 41.52 -31.32
N ALA A 470 23.33 41.31 -31.78
CA ALA A 470 22.43 42.45 -31.81
C ALA A 470 22.25 42.83 -30.35
N ASP A 471 22.60 44.08 -30.00
CA ASP A 471 22.37 44.66 -28.68
C ASP A 471 21.01 44.19 -28.16
N ALA A 472 21.04 43.23 -27.23
CA ALA A 472 19.89 42.93 -26.41
C ALA A 472 19.73 44.14 -25.51
N THR A 473 19.09 45.17 -26.04
CA THR A 473 18.39 46.13 -25.21
C THR A 473 17.50 45.27 -24.30
N PRO A 474 17.55 45.46 -22.96
CA PRO A 474 16.66 44.78 -22.05
C PRO A 474 15.24 45.30 -22.29
N GLY A 475 14.64 44.85 -23.39
CA GLY A 475 13.19 44.85 -23.53
C GLY A 475 12.69 43.86 -22.50
N LEU A 476 11.85 44.36 -21.59
CA LEU A 476 11.05 43.50 -20.72
C LEU A 476 10.48 42.39 -21.60
N ILE A 477 10.89 41.15 -21.35
CA ILE A 477 10.20 39.99 -21.91
C ILE A 477 8.81 40.09 -21.34
N ASN A 478 7.87 40.58 -22.15
CA ASN A 478 6.48 40.67 -21.76
C ASN A 478 5.94 39.25 -21.89
N GLU A 479 6.13 38.45 -20.83
CA GLU A 479 5.67 37.05 -20.78
C GLU A 479 4.19 36.94 -21.21
N ASN A 480 3.40 37.98 -20.96
CA ASN A 480 2.02 38.09 -21.40
C ASN A 480 1.83 38.04 -22.93
N GLU A 481 2.73 38.59 -23.74
CA GLU A 481 2.66 38.50 -25.22
C GLU A 481 3.12 37.14 -25.75
N GLN A 482 4.06 36.47 -25.07
CA GLN A 482 4.48 35.11 -25.42
C GLN A 482 3.41 34.08 -25.05
N ILE A 483 2.76 34.24 -23.89
CA ILE A 483 1.68 33.35 -23.43
C ILE A 483 0.42 33.50 -24.31
N THR A 484 0.07 34.73 -24.71
CA THR A 484 -1.08 34.97 -25.61
C THR A 484 -0.83 34.61 -27.08
N SER A 485 0.42 34.59 -27.55
CA SER A 485 0.76 34.16 -28.93
C SER A 485 1.00 32.64 -29.06
N THR A 486 1.10 31.89 -27.96
CA THR A 486 1.30 30.44 -28.00
C THR A 486 0.01 29.65 -28.08
N GLY A 487 -0.21 29.01 -29.24
CA GLY A 487 -1.08 27.84 -29.37
C GLY A 487 -0.63 26.61 -28.55
N ALA A 488 0.19 26.77 -27.51
CA ALA A 488 0.60 25.72 -26.58
C ALA A 488 -0.47 25.46 -25.50
N ALA A 489 -1.14 26.50 -24.99
CA ALA A 489 -2.24 26.34 -24.04
C ALA A 489 -3.47 25.65 -24.65
N LEU A 490 -3.75 25.92 -25.93
CA LEU A 490 -4.84 25.27 -26.68
C LEU A 490 -4.57 23.79 -27.01
N ARG A 491 -3.31 23.35 -27.07
CA ARG A 491 -2.94 21.96 -27.41
C ARG A 491 -3.00 20.99 -26.25
N ASN A 492 -2.80 21.45 -25.01
CA ASN A 492 -2.94 20.60 -23.83
C ASN A 492 -4.36 20.05 -23.67
N GLU A 493 -5.39 20.80 -24.08
CA GLU A 493 -6.77 20.31 -24.13
C GLU A 493 -6.99 19.26 -25.23
N ASP A 494 -6.28 19.36 -26.35
CA ASP A 494 -6.36 18.38 -27.44
C ASP A 494 -5.69 17.04 -27.06
N LEU A 495 -4.59 17.08 -26.31
CA LEU A 495 -3.92 15.88 -25.79
C LEU A 495 -4.82 15.08 -24.83
N LEU A 496 -5.59 15.76 -23.99
CA LEU A 496 -6.57 15.13 -23.09
C LEU A 496 -7.73 14.47 -23.85
N LYS A 497 -8.03 14.92 -25.07
CA LYS A 497 -9.10 14.37 -25.91
C LYS A 497 -8.65 13.20 -26.79
N ARG A 498 -7.33 12.98 -26.96
CA ARG A 498 -6.78 11.89 -27.78
C ARG A 498 -7.13 10.51 -27.20
N VAL A 499 -7.29 9.55 -28.10
CA VAL A 499 -7.43 8.12 -27.78
C VAL A 499 -6.26 7.37 -28.41
N TYR A 500 -5.45 6.71 -27.59
CA TYR A 500 -4.33 5.87 -28.01
C TYR A 500 -4.81 4.47 -28.36
N SER A 501 -4.26 3.90 -29.44
CA SER A 501 -4.44 2.50 -29.80
C SER A 501 -3.67 1.57 -28.86
N GLN A 502 -4.12 0.32 -28.74
CA GLN A 502 -3.42 -0.70 -27.94
C GLN A 502 -1.96 -0.88 -28.37
N LYS A 503 -1.69 -0.78 -29.67
CA LYS A 503 -0.35 -0.88 -30.23
C LYS A 503 0.56 0.24 -29.74
N GLU A 504 0.08 1.49 -29.75
CA GLU A 504 0.84 2.64 -29.21
C GLU A 504 1.14 2.48 -27.70
N ILE A 505 0.20 1.90 -26.95
CA ILE A 505 0.40 1.62 -25.52
C ILE A 505 1.48 0.54 -25.35
N GLU A 506 1.45 -0.54 -26.13
CA GLU A 506 2.36 -1.69 -25.98
C GLU A 506 3.76 -1.46 -26.57
N GLU A 507 3.91 -0.58 -27.56
CA GLU A 507 5.22 -0.33 -28.18
C GLU A 507 6.17 0.50 -27.30
N GLY A 508 5.63 1.25 -26.34
CA GLY A 508 6.44 2.13 -25.50
C GLY A 508 7.12 1.46 -24.29
N MET A 509 7.87 2.29 -23.57
CA MET A 509 8.69 1.89 -22.42
C MET A 509 7.86 1.40 -21.23
N VAL A 510 8.38 0.41 -20.51
CA VAL A 510 7.86 -0.05 -19.20
C VAL A 510 9.02 -0.32 -18.23
N LEU A 511 8.77 -0.25 -16.91
CA LEU A 511 9.80 -0.57 -15.90
C LEU A 511 9.75 -2.03 -15.47
N SER A 512 8.54 -2.59 -15.35
CA SER A 512 8.31 -3.99 -15.02
C SER A 512 7.04 -4.51 -15.69
N SER A 513 6.76 -5.80 -15.52
CA SER A 513 5.53 -6.41 -16.01
C SER A 513 5.07 -7.52 -15.08
N ALA A 514 3.80 -7.50 -14.71
CA ALA A 514 3.15 -8.55 -13.94
C ALA A 514 2.69 -9.68 -14.86
N ILE A 515 3.01 -10.91 -14.50
CA ILE A 515 2.51 -12.11 -15.16
C ILE A 515 1.40 -12.71 -14.30
N ILE A 516 0.25 -12.93 -14.93
CA ILE A 516 -0.85 -13.68 -14.32
C ILE A 516 -0.82 -15.11 -14.85
N LEU A 517 -0.84 -16.09 -13.96
CA LEU A 517 -0.83 -17.51 -14.31
C LEU A 517 -2.25 -18.05 -14.47
N LYS A 518 -2.40 -19.09 -15.30
CA LYS A 518 -3.64 -19.87 -15.39
C LYS A 518 -3.78 -20.80 -14.19
N ASP A 519 -2.67 -21.43 -13.80
CA ASP A 519 -2.54 -22.35 -12.67
C ASP A 519 -1.47 -21.82 -11.69
N PRO A 520 -1.88 -21.18 -10.58
CA PRO A 520 -0.97 -20.65 -9.57
C PRO A 520 -0.16 -21.73 -8.83
N GLU A 521 -0.61 -22.98 -8.78
CA GLU A 521 0.12 -24.06 -8.09
C GLU A 521 1.43 -24.42 -8.81
N LYS A 522 1.51 -24.14 -10.12
CA LYS A 522 2.70 -24.35 -10.96
C LYS A 522 3.63 -23.14 -10.99
N LEU A 523 3.53 -22.23 -10.02
CA LEU A 523 4.34 -21.01 -9.98
C LEU A 523 5.84 -21.31 -10.02
N GLU A 524 6.35 -22.19 -9.15
CA GLU A 524 7.77 -22.50 -9.06
C GLU A 524 8.32 -23.15 -10.34
N THR A 525 7.54 -24.08 -10.93
CA THR A 525 7.88 -24.72 -12.20
C THR A 525 7.94 -23.69 -13.34
N THR A 526 6.90 -22.85 -13.44
CA THR A 526 6.81 -21.80 -14.46
C THR A 526 7.93 -20.78 -14.31
N LEU A 527 8.25 -20.38 -13.08
CA LEU A 527 9.35 -19.47 -12.78
C LEU A 527 10.69 -20.06 -13.25
N SER A 528 10.93 -21.34 -12.99
CA SER A 528 12.15 -22.04 -13.44
C SER A 528 12.24 -22.16 -14.95
N GLU A 529 11.12 -22.46 -15.62
CA GLU A 529 11.03 -22.58 -17.08
C GLU A 529 11.25 -21.24 -17.77
N LEU A 530 10.59 -20.18 -17.32
CA LEU A 530 10.78 -18.82 -17.81
C LEU A 530 12.21 -18.34 -17.57
N GLY A 531 12.78 -18.55 -16.38
CA GLY A 531 14.16 -18.16 -16.08
C GLY A 531 15.23 -18.87 -16.93
N LYS A 532 14.91 -20.03 -17.51
CA LYS A 532 15.79 -20.77 -18.42
C LYS A 532 15.60 -20.40 -19.89
N SER A 533 14.52 -19.69 -20.25
CA SER A 533 14.22 -19.29 -21.62
C SER A 533 15.35 -18.45 -22.22
N GLN A 534 15.86 -18.88 -23.39
CA GLN A 534 16.91 -18.14 -24.10
C GLN A 534 16.38 -16.80 -24.62
N GLU A 535 15.13 -16.77 -25.09
CA GLU A 535 14.49 -15.55 -25.62
C GLU A 535 14.43 -14.44 -24.55
N LEU A 536 14.14 -14.79 -23.29
CA LEU A 536 14.12 -13.81 -22.18
C LEU A 536 15.52 -13.35 -21.76
N LYS A 537 16.53 -14.23 -21.90
CA LYS A 537 17.94 -13.86 -21.67
C LYS A 537 18.47 -12.93 -22.75
N ASP A 538 18.07 -13.15 -24.01
CA ASP A 538 18.43 -12.27 -25.13
C ASP A 538 17.82 -10.87 -24.95
N LEU A 539 16.60 -10.80 -24.39
CA LEU A 539 15.95 -9.55 -23.96
C LEU A 539 16.52 -8.96 -22.66
N LYS A 540 17.49 -9.62 -22.00
CA LYS A 540 18.13 -9.20 -20.74
C LYS A 540 17.11 -8.96 -19.62
N LEU A 541 16.24 -9.93 -19.40
CA LEU A 541 15.16 -9.85 -18.41
C LEU A 541 15.45 -10.72 -17.18
N ARG A 542 15.11 -10.19 -16.00
CA ARG A 542 15.04 -10.93 -14.74
C ARG A 542 13.60 -11.34 -14.48
N VAL A 543 13.40 -12.61 -14.18
CA VAL A 543 12.10 -13.19 -13.81
C VAL A 543 12.13 -13.49 -12.32
N VAL A 544 11.21 -12.92 -11.55
CA VAL A 544 11.16 -13.06 -10.09
C VAL A 544 9.76 -13.38 -9.61
N SER A 545 9.65 -14.13 -8.51
CA SER A 545 8.35 -14.43 -7.90
C SER A 545 7.76 -13.21 -7.19
N TRP A 546 6.47 -13.26 -6.88
CA TRP A 546 5.79 -12.24 -6.08
C TRP A 546 6.48 -11.99 -4.73
N GLN A 547 7.06 -13.02 -4.08
CA GLN A 547 7.75 -12.84 -2.80
C GLN A 547 8.94 -11.90 -2.97
N LYS A 548 9.73 -12.08 -4.02
CA LYS A 548 10.91 -11.26 -4.25
C LYS A 548 10.51 -9.85 -4.71
N ALA A 549 9.51 -9.74 -5.59
CA ALA A 549 9.00 -8.45 -6.06
C ALA A 549 8.29 -7.63 -4.95
N ALA A 550 7.82 -8.27 -3.88
CA ALA A 550 7.26 -7.59 -2.72
C ALA A 550 8.32 -6.87 -1.86
N GLY A 551 9.62 -7.03 -2.16
CA GLY A 551 10.71 -6.37 -1.46
C GLY A 551 10.76 -6.73 0.02
N LEU A 552 10.82 -5.72 0.89
CA LEU A 552 10.90 -5.88 2.35
C LEU A 552 9.72 -6.69 2.92
N ILE A 553 8.53 -6.58 2.32
CA ILE A 553 7.36 -7.35 2.77
C ILE A 553 7.59 -8.85 2.55
N GLY A 554 8.10 -9.24 1.39
CA GLY A 554 8.40 -10.64 1.11
C GLY A 554 9.54 -11.17 1.98
N GLN A 555 10.56 -10.35 2.24
CA GLN A 555 11.64 -10.69 3.16
C GLN A 555 11.15 -10.90 4.59
N PHE A 556 10.18 -10.11 5.06
CA PHE A 556 9.55 -10.30 6.37
C PHE A 556 8.90 -11.68 6.50
N VAL A 557 8.24 -12.18 5.44
CA VAL A 557 7.67 -13.55 5.43
C VAL A 557 8.76 -14.59 5.58
N LEU A 558 9.83 -14.47 4.80
CA LEU A 558 10.95 -15.39 4.84
C LEU A 558 11.59 -15.40 6.23
N MET A 559 11.77 -14.22 6.84
CA MET A 559 12.27 -14.08 8.21
C MET A 559 11.35 -14.75 9.23
N MET A 560 10.04 -14.49 9.18
CA MET A 560 9.05 -15.13 10.07
C MET A 560 9.08 -16.65 9.93
N ARG A 561 9.16 -17.17 8.70
CA ARG A 561 9.31 -18.60 8.42
C ARG A 561 10.61 -19.14 9.04
N MET A 562 11.74 -18.47 8.86
CA MET A 562 13.02 -18.89 9.46
C MET A 562 12.97 -18.91 10.99
N VAL A 563 12.39 -17.90 11.63
CA VAL A 563 12.25 -17.84 13.10
C VAL A 563 11.39 -19.00 13.60
N LEU A 564 10.25 -19.25 12.97
CA LEU A 564 9.35 -20.35 13.35
C LEU A 564 10.01 -21.72 13.15
N TRP A 565 10.67 -21.96 12.02
CA TRP A 565 11.43 -23.19 11.80
C TRP A 565 12.59 -23.32 12.79
N GLY A 566 13.24 -22.22 13.16
CA GLY A 566 14.26 -22.19 14.21
C GLY A 566 13.72 -22.64 15.56
N ILE A 567 12.56 -22.11 15.97
CA ILE A 567 11.87 -22.52 17.21
C ILE A 567 11.49 -24.00 17.15
N ILE A 568 10.98 -24.48 16.01
CA ILE A 568 10.63 -25.89 15.80
C ILE A 568 11.87 -26.80 15.94
N VAL A 569 13.02 -26.40 15.37
CA VAL A 569 14.27 -27.15 15.50
C VAL A 569 14.73 -27.21 16.96
N ILE A 570 14.71 -26.08 17.68
CA ILE A 570 15.06 -26.04 19.11
C ILE A 570 14.13 -26.96 19.92
N LEU A 571 12.83 -26.90 19.65
CA LEU A 571 11.83 -27.77 20.27
C LEU A 571 12.17 -29.25 20.03
N PHE A 572 12.55 -29.63 18.81
CA PHE A 572 12.95 -31.01 18.51
C PHE A 572 14.18 -31.46 19.27
N VAL A 573 15.20 -30.60 19.43
CA VAL A 573 16.39 -30.92 20.23
C VAL A 573 16.01 -31.18 21.69
N VAL A 574 15.15 -30.33 22.26
CA VAL A 574 14.64 -30.49 23.63
C VAL A 574 13.83 -31.78 23.77
N ILE A 575 12.90 -32.04 22.86
CA ILE A 575 12.09 -33.27 22.84
C ILE A 575 12.98 -34.50 22.74
N LEU A 576 13.97 -34.48 21.85
CA LEU A 576 14.92 -35.58 21.67
C LEU A 576 15.65 -35.89 22.98
N ALA A 577 16.16 -34.86 23.67
CA ALA A 577 16.86 -35.04 24.94
C ALA A 577 15.94 -35.60 26.04
N ILE A 578 14.71 -35.09 26.14
CA ILE A 578 13.75 -35.54 27.16
C ILE A 578 13.31 -36.98 26.89
N ILE A 579 12.95 -37.33 25.65
CA ILE A 579 12.56 -38.70 25.29
C ILE A 579 13.72 -39.67 25.54
N ASN A 580 14.96 -39.30 25.20
CA ASN A 580 16.14 -40.15 25.38
C ASN A 580 16.32 -40.47 26.87
N ASN A 581 16.31 -39.43 27.72
CA ASN A 581 16.43 -39.59 29.17
C ASN A 581 15.27 -40.39 29.77
N ALA A 582 14.04 -40.15 29.30
CA ALA A 582 12.86 -40.86 29.78
C ALA A 582 12.87 -42.34 29.39
N VAL A 583 13.21 -42.67 28.14
CA VAL A 583 13.33 -44.07 27.68
C VAL A 583 14.48 -44.77 28.41
N MET A 584 15.61 -44.08 28.63
CA MET A 584 16.70 -44.63 29.44
C MET A 584 16.19 -45.01 30.84
N MET A 585 15.50 -44.11 31.54
CA MET A 585 14.91 -44.41 32.84
C MET A 585 13.89 -45.57 32.77
N ALA A 586 13.01 -45.58 31.76
CA ALA A 586 12.03 -46.64 31.57
C ALA A 586 12.68 -48.02 31.36
N THR A 587 13.81 -48.07 30.63
CA THR A 587 14.57 -49.30 30.43
C THR A 587 15.27 -49.76 31.69
N LEU A 588 15.79 -48.84 32.51
CA LEU A 588 16.41 -49.13 33.81
C LEU A 588 15.40 -49.75 34.79
N GLN A 589 14.19 -49.21 34.87
CA GLN A 589 13.11 -49.75 35.71
C GLN A 589 12.68 -51.18 35.32
N ARG A 590 12.97 -51.61 34.10
CA ARG A 590 12.60 -52.94 33.57
C ARG A 590 13.81 -53.84 33.33
N VAL A 591 14.99 -53.53 33.89
CA VAL A 591 16.23 -54.30 33.73
C VAL A 591 16.04 -55.79 34.07
N ARG A 592 15.33 -56.11 35.16
CA ARG A 592 15.05 -57.48 35.58
C ARG A 592 14.13 -58.23 34.61
N GLU A 593 13.12 -57.54 34.05
CA GLU A 593 12.23 -58.10 33.03
C GLU A 593 13.04 -58.44 31.75
N VAL A 594 13.89 -57.52 31.30
CA VAL A 594 14.78 -57.70 30.14
C VAL A 594 15.79 -58.83 30.38
N GLY A 595 16.41 -58.89 31.56
CA GLY A 595 17.34 -59.95 31.95
C GLY A 595 16.71 -61.34 31.95
N THR A 596 15.47 -61.45 32.44
CA THR A 596 14.72 -62.72 32.44
C THR A 596 14.39 -63.16 31.01
N MET A 597 13.93 -62.24 30.16
CA MET A 597 13.68 -62.55 28.74
C MET A 597 14.95 -63.03 28.03
N ARG A 598 16.11 -62.42 28.32
CA ARG A 598 17.40 -62.86 27.77
C ARG A 598 17.85 -64.22 28.30
N ALA A 599 17.58 -64.54 29.57
CA ALA A 599 17.91 -65.83 30.17
C ALA A 599 17.09 -66.99 29.56
N ILE A 600 15.84 -66.73 29.17
CA ILE A 600 14.95 -67.71 28.50
C ILE A 600 15.27 -67.84 26.99
N GLY A 601 16.17 -67.00 26.45
CA GLY A 601 16.70 -67.13 25.08
C GLY A 601 16.31 -66.01 24.12
N ALA A 602 15.74 -64.88 24.59
CA ALA A 602 15.45 -63.75 23.72
C ALA A 602 16.73 -63.12 23.13
N GLN A 603 16.76 -62.95 21.81
CA GLN A 603 17.87 -62.31 21.10
C GLN A 603 17.94 -60.80 21.36
N ARG A 604 19.13 -60.21 21.23
CA ARG A 604 19.32 -58.74 21.37
C ARG A 604 18.47 -57.94 20.38
N SER A 605 18.33 -58.44 19.16
CA SER A 605 17.46 -57.88 18.11
C SER A 605 15.98 -57.86 18.53
N PHE A 606 15.52 -58.89 19.27
CA PHE A 606 14.15 -58.95 19.78
C PHE A 606 13.88 -57.88 20.82
N ILE A 607 14.83 -57.63 21.73
CA ILE A 607 14.72 -56.58 22.76
C ILE A 607 14.75 -55.19 22.12
N LEU A 608 15.66 -54.97 21.17
CA LEU A 608 15.72 -53.71 20.42
C LEU A 608 14.39 -53.47 19.68
N ALA A 609 13.90 -54.47 18.95
CA ALA A 609 12.63 -54.37 18.22
C ALA A 609 11.43 -54.13 19.15
N MET A 610 11.42 -54.73 20.34
CA MET A 610 10.38 -54.51 21.34
C MET A 610 10.34 -53.06 21.82
N VAL A 611 11.49 -52.50 22.24
CA VAL A 611 11.55 -51.11 22.72
C VAL A 611 11.27 -50.12 21.60
N MET A 612 11.81 -50.34 20.40
CA MET A 612 11.54 -49.49 19.24
C MET A 612 10.05 -49.52 18.87
N LEU A 613 9.41 -50.70 18.89
CA LEU A 613 7.98 -50.83 18.60
C LEU A 613 7.11 -50.22 19.69
N GLU A 614 7.50 -50.30 20.97
CA GLU A 614 6.85 -49.54 22.05
C GLU A 614 6.83 -48.04 21.74
N THR A 615 7.95 -47.48 21.31
CA THR A 615 8.02 -46.08 20.88
C THR A 615 7.18 -45.80 19.64
N VAL A 616 7.13 -46.69 18.64
CA VAL A 616 6.25 -46.51 17.47
C VAL A 616 4.79 -46.46 17.90
N VAL A 617 4.34 -47.35 18.79
CA VAL A 617 2.94 -47.37 19.24
C VAL A 617 2.63 -46.14 20.10
N LEU A 618 3.55 -45.72 20.99
CA LEU A 618 3.43 -44.46 21.72
C LEU A 618 3.32 -43.26 20.77
N GLY A 619 4.23 -43.20 19.78
CA GLY A 619 4.24 -42.23 18.70
C GLY A 619 2.92 -42.16 17.94
N ALA A 620 2.40 -43.32 17.54
CA ALA A 620 1.17 -43.41 16.78
C ALA A 620 -0.06 -42.97 17.57
N VAL A 621 -0.19 -43.42 18.83
CA VAL A 621 -1.33 -43.08 19.68
C VAL A 621 -1.28 -41.62 20.11
N PHE A 622 -0.21 -41.20 20.76
CA PHE A 622 -0.12 -39.84 21.29
C PHE A 622 0.13 -38.80 20.20
N GLY A 623 0.90 -39.14 19.16
CA GLY A 623 1.06 -38.28 17.99
C GLY A 623 -0.26 -38.14 17.22
N GLY A 624 -1.03 -39.22 17.07
CA GLY A 624 -2.37 -39.16 16.49
C GLY A 624 -3.33 -38.28 17.30
N LEU A 625 -3.31 -38.41 18.63
CA LEU A 625 -4.10 -37.55 19.52
C LEU A 625 -3.65 -36.08 19.44
N GLY A 626 -2.34 -35.81 19.40
CA GLY A 626 -1.78 -34.46 19.29
C GLY A 626 -2.14 -33.82 17.95
N ALA A 627 -2.03 -34.59 16.86
CA ALA A 627 -2.47 -34.18 15.54
C ALA A 627 -3.98 -33.90 15.50
N GLY A 628 -4.80 -34.77 16.11
CA GLY A 628 -6.24 -34.58 16.22
C GLY A 628 -6.62 -33.32 17.00
N ALA A 629 -6.00 -33.11 18.16
CA ALA A 629 -6.21 -31.91 18.97
C ALA A 629 -5.77 -30.64 18.25
N GLY A 630 -4.62 -30.67 17.57
CA GLY A 630 -4.12 -29.55 16.79
C GLY A 630 -5.04 -29.23 15.60
N SER A 631 -5.49 -30.26 14.90
CA SER A 631 -6.45 -30.15 13.80
C SER A 631 -7.79 -29.58 14.28
N ALA A 632 -8.28 -30.01 15.45
CA ALA A 632 -9.50 -29.49 16.05
C ALA A 632 -9.38 -28.00 16.41
N LEU A 633 -8.24 -27.60 17.01
CA LEU A 633 -7.97 -26.20 17.32
C LEU A 633 -7.92 -25.34 16.06
N ILE A 634 -7.19 -25.77 15.03
CA ILE A 634 -7.09 -25.03 13.76
C ILE A 634 -8.47 -24.93 13.08
N ARG A 635 -9.27 -25.99 13.11
CA ARG A 635 -10.62 -25.97 12.53
C ARG A 635 -11.59 -25.08 13.32
N TRP A 636 -11.39 -24.94 14.63
CA TRP A 636 -12.11 -23.97 15.46
C TRP A 636 -11.66 -22.54 15.15
N LEU A 637 -10.35 -22.29 15.10
CA LEU A 637 -9.77 -21.00 14.72
C LEU A 637 -10.15 -20.59 13.29
N GLY A 638 -10.28 -21.53 12.36
CA GLY A 638 -10.75 -21.28 10.99
C GLY A 638 -12.20 -20.81 10.91
N LYS A 639 -13.01 -21.01 11.97
CA LYS A 639 -14.38 -20.49 12.08
C LYS A 639 -14.44 -19.15 12.80
N VAL A 640 -13.67 -19.00 13.90
CA VAL A 640 -13.68 -17.77 14.72
C VAL A 640 -12.85 -16.66 14.04
N GLY A 641 -11.74 -17.04 13.43
CA GLY A 641 -10.72 -16.17 12.86
C GLY A 641 -9.82 -15.55 13.93
N ILE A 642 -8.55 -15.31 13.58
CA ILE A 642 -7.60 -14.57 14.42
C ILE A 642 -7.64 -13.10 13.97
N PRO A 643 -8.07 -12.15 14.81
CA PRO A 643 -8.21 -10.76 14.40
C PRO A 643 -6.87 -10.11 14.04
N ALA A 644 -6.89 -9.29 12.99
CA ALA A 644 -5.78 -8.40 12.66
C ALA A 644 -5.76 -7.24 13.65
N GLY A 645 -4.78 -7.24 14.57
CA GLY A 645 -4.64 -6.18 15.57
C GLY A 645 -4.07 -4.87 15.01
N THR A 646 -3.45 -4.90 13.83
CA THR A 646 -2.82 -3.76 13.17
C THR A 646 -3.15 -3.74 11.68
N GLU A 647 -2.91 -2.60 11.01
CA GLU A 647 -3.17 -2.44 9.57
C GLU A 647 -2.21 -3.27 8.70
N GLU A 648 -1.00 -3.55 9.19
CA GLU A 648 -0.06 -4.45 8.52
C GLU A 648 -0.55 -5.89 8.61
N LEU A 649 -1.05 -6.32 9.77
CA LEU A 649 -1.67 -7.65 9.92
C LEU A 649 -2.94 -7.76 9.07
N TYR A 650 -3.68 -6.68 8.87
CA TYR A 650 -4.85 -6.65 7.99
C TYR A 650 -4.44 -6.97 6.54
N PHE A 651 -3.32 -6.39 6.08
CA PHE A 651 -2.73 -6.75 4.79
C PHE A 651 -2.25 -8.22 4.77
N PHE A 652 -1.52 -8.67 5.80
CA PHE A 652 -0.97 -10.02 5.82
C PHE A 652 -2.02 -11.12 5.94
N PHE A 653 -3.13 -10.85 6.62
CA PHE A 653 -4.22 -11.79 6.80
C PHE A 653 -5.21 -11.76 5.63
N SER A 654 -5.02 -10.84 4.67
CA SER A 654 -5.93 -10.63 3.53
C SER A 654 -7.34 -10.25 4.00
N GLY A 655 -7.43 -9.44 5.06
CA GLY A 655 -8.69 -8.96 5.63
C GLY A 655 -8.66 -8.83 7.16
N PRO A 656 -9.83 -8.67 7.80
CA PRO A 656 -9.93 -8.36 9.23
C PRO A 656 -9.53 -9.52 10.14
N ARG A 657 -9.51 -10.76 9.63
CA ARG A 657 -9.15 -11.95 10.40
C ARG A 657 -8.38 -12.93 9.53
N LEU A 658 -7.35 -13.56 10.09
CA LEU A 658 -6.77 -14.77 9.52
C LEU A 658 -7.76 -15.90 9.72
N LEU A 659 -8.04 -16.66 8.66
CA LEU A 659 -8.86 -17.89 8.71
C LEU A 659 -7.94 -19.09 8.47
N PRO A 660 -7.41 -19.72 9.54
CA PRO A 660 -6.47 -20.81 9.37
C PRO A 660 -7.08 -21.99 8.61
N THR A 661 -6.34 -22.47 7.62
CA THR A 661 -6.68 -23.66 6.84
C THR A 661 -5.77 -24.82 7.23
N LEU A 662 -6.34 -26.02 7.25
CA LEU A 662 -5.63 -27.23 7.60
C LEU A 662 -5.30 -28.02 6.34
N SER A 663 -4.01 -28.15 6.02
CA SER A 663 -3.55 -29.04 4.96
C SER A 663 -3.33 -30.46 5.50
N ALA A 664 -3.83 -31.46 4.77
CA ALA A 664 -3.60 -32.87 5.11
C ALA A 664 -2.10 -33.22 5.05
N SER A 665 -1.34 -32.60 4.14
CA SER A 665 0.11 -32.82 4.03
C SER A 665 0.82 -32.43 5.32
N ASN A 666 0.43 -31.32 5.94
CA ASN A 666 1.07 -30.82 7.17
C ASN A 666 0.84 -31.77 8.33
N ILE A 667 -0.35 -32.34 8.45
CA ILE A 667 -0.67 -33.32 9.49
C ILE A 667 0.22 -34.55 9.33
N VAL A 668 0.31 -35.07 8.10
CA VAL A 668 1.11 -36.26 7.78
C VAL A 668 2.59 -35.99 8.02
N VAL A 669 3.12 -34.86 7.53
CA VAL A 669 4.53 -34.48 7.73
C VAL A 669 4.83 -34.29 9.22
N ALA A 670 3.99 -33.57 9.97
CA ALA A 670 4.17 -33.38 11.41
C ALA A 670 4.17 -34.71 12.16
N PHE A 671 3.23 -35.61 11.83
CA PHE A 671 3.14 -36.93 12.44
C PHE A 671 4.39 -37.78 12.14
N ILE A 672 4.79 -37.87 10.86
CA ILE A 672 5.99 -38.62 10.45
C ILE A 672 7.24 -38.06 11.14
N LEU A 673 7.36 -36.73 11.19
CA LEU A 673 8.52 -36.05 11.76
C LEU A 673 8.63 -36.34 13.27
N VAL A 674 7.55 -36.20 14.05
CA VAL A 674 7.58 -36.47 15.50
C VAL A 674 7.81 -37.94 15.80
N VAL A 675 7.17 -38.85 15.07
CA VAL A 675 7.41 -40.30 15.20
C VAL A 675 8.87 -40.63 14.86
N GLY A 676 9.40 -40.03 13.79
CA GLY A 676 10.79 -40.17 13.39
C GLY A 676 11.75 -39.71 14.50
N VAL A 677 11.58 -38.50 15.03
CA VAL A 677 12.41 -37.96 16.12
C VAL A 677 12.33 -38.84 17.36
N SER A 678 11.15 -39.35 17.70
CA SER A 678 10.96 -40.25 18.83
C SER A 678 11.71 -41.58 18.64
N LEU A 679 11.71 -42.14 17.42
CA LEU A 679 12.47 -43.34 17.08
C LEU A 679 13.98 -43.10 17.15
N PHE A 680 14.46 -41.98 16.58
CA PHE A 680 15.87 -41.60 16.65
C PHE A 680 16.34 -41.42 18.10
N SER A 681 15.52 -40.77 18.93
CA SER A 681 15.80 -40.55 20.35
C SER A 681 15.83 -41.88 21.14
N THR A 682 14.92 -42.80 20.83
CA THR A 682 14.80 -44.12 21.50
C THR A 682 15.95 -45.07 21.15
N PHE A 683 16.55 -44.90 19.96
CA PHE A 683 17.53 -45.86 19.44
C PHE A 683 18.72 -46.08 20.39
N TYR A 684 19.30 -45.01 20.95
CA TYR A 684 20.45 -45.11 21.84
C TYR A 684 20.12 -45.87 23.16
N PRO A 685 19.10 -45.48 23.94
CA PRO A 685 18.69 -46.24 25.12
C PRO A 685 18.28 -47.68 24.81
N ALA A 686 17.53 -47.89 23.73
CA ALA A 686 17.08 -49.22 23.34
C ALA A 686 18.28 -50.13 23.02
N PHE A 687 19.29 -49.60 22.33
CA PHE A 687 20.54 -50.32 22.08
C PHE A 687 21.30 -50.64 23.37
N MET A 688 21.40 -49.68 24.30
CA MET A 688 22.01 -49.92 25.62
C MET A 688 21.27 -51.01 26.42
N ALA A 689 19.94 -51.03 26.39
CA ALA A 689 19.15 -52.06 27.04
C ALA A 689 19.48 -53.48 26.53
N THR A 690 19.84 -53.63 25.26
CA THR A 690 20.27 -54.95 24.72
C THR A 690 21.60 -55.45 25.27
N ARG A 691 22.43 -54.57 25.85
CA ARG A 691 23.77 -54.90 26.38
C ARG A 691 23.75 -55.36 27.84
N VAL A 692 22.63 -55.21 28.54
CA VAL A 692 22.48 -55.64 29.94
C VAL A 692 22.61 -57.16 30.05
N SER A 693 23.60 -57.65 30.81
CA SER A 693 23.84 -59.09 31.02
C SER A 693 22.74 -59.74 31.86
N PRO A 694 22.25 -60.95 31.52
CA PRO A 694 21.26 -61.67 32.33
C PRO A 694 21.70 -61.86 33.78
N VAL A 695 22.99 -62.14 34.01
CA VAL A 695 23.56 -62.34 35.35
C VAL A 695 23.49 -61.04 36.16
N THR A 696 23.93 -59.93 35.58
CA THR A 696 23.93 -58.61 36.23
C THR A 696 22.50 -58.11 36.52
N ALA A 697 21.55 -58.39 35.62
CA ALA A 697 20.15 -58.02 35.79
C ALA A 697 19.42 -58.86 36.86
N MET A 698 19.92 -60.04 37.20
CA MET A 698 19.37 -60.90 38.26
C MET A 698 20.03 -60.67 39.64
N GLN A 699 21.21 -60.02 39.66
CA GLN A 699 21.95 -59.67 40.88
C GLN A 699 21.58 -58.30 41.46
N THR A 700 20.75 -57.52 40.76
CA THR A 700 20.29 -56.20 41.21
C THR A 700 19.08 -56.39 42.14
N ASP A 701 19.33 -56.47 43.45
CA ASP A 701 18.33 -56.32 44.51
C ASP A 701 18.39 -54.87 44.99
N GLU A 702 17.35 -54.10 44.64
CA GLU A 702 17.15 -52.64 44.89
C GLU A 702 18.30 -51.69 44.48
#